data_AF-A0A834CQN1-F1
#
_entry.id   AF-A0A834CQN1-F1
#
_cell.length_a   1.000
_cell.length_b   1.000
_cell.length_c   1.000
_cell.angle_alpha   90.00
_cell.angle_beta   90.00
_cell.angle_gamma   90.00
#
_symmetry.space_group_name_H-M   'P 1'
#
loop_
_entity.id
_entity.type
_entity.pdbx_description
1 polymer ?
#
loop_
_entity_poly.entity_id
_entity_poly.type
_entity_poly.pdbx_seq_one_letter_code
_entity_poly.pdbx_strand_id
1 'polypeptide(L)'
;MSEAIKDEATFEDKMVDVMVLEEPHNMYQALENIEMSTLLRATSNLELIRIQIYKDVMSCLLGGLRSQGQTSSQAHQRLLSVLHGQLLGMEGRLKEERGERMAALAGHCNLETREEMEAEHHREAAEKARAERLCQHADQQELLRCSVLLEKLHKLSQSRLQRALLVRHEEASAKVQRQIVERRRVELHKIFSEELEEAVRMGELEKSAAQSLQHKYFTCQDELEEVLDVVLANQRYVLSERSAQRRFLVHSLHSLNGLISDSFSSTSSSLDSWFTHIRRGSLIPAEQMEQLQEKAQKELVTVRQRLDETLNQERRAMRCGLIKRRRELISDMVMLHKQRQRDLSSGCRDQEETVDVGQHLRCWRDLLTSHSLELAELINNLDEEAAADIRKMTMGVIQGALAEAKTIQPSAAQAMLALLPPGAKLPSVPPEPEVGPRQATAQGTSAVLQGQERLHQEGKAALRTLSCTREALQRAMEEELQQQKELRKCCRDFFSRLCLSQLSLSEEDRLRMKLEFQKCLSVIDRCLVLPHAVSRTKLHTAMAAWRKKGEEQMTSNGKACESRKKTDDLLLFQTSLQERIQLFEQEKEMETGLMEQVLEEMQKERSALLRSQTDGLAVQMATIHYQKAERWTTLLEASGAALSLQSLLIQLLRERKHLEKQELAQLIQSYCQDLQEAEQHLEKDELQSCESGVPSGRSCHKEPEEEECSDEDEQFQLRSDAMMTTVLQEALHKCERDLEFTSQLVKQTRVSTATLQEVLRLLLPALPESQLLSLSDAVCPKHSAEQEHSGFPGDVNAVLPVKLRGDVVQKNAMNVAGCAVEAERLQEQRRSLMEKLLPSSTRLPSKDTEAPLTEGKGKQGRLLKTPPPPPEHQQQVKLTSAEELDSAAEERLFVFRDPPEADRDQAQIPKRPKKRNFLNLKKSSVAPADFP
;
A
#
# COMPACT_ATOMS: atom_id res chain seq x y z
N MET A 1 10.87 -9.38 -23.20
CA MET A 1 10.34 -8.01 -23.47
C MET A 1 9.10 -7.89 -24.36
N SER A 2 8.93 -8.66 -25.46
CA SER A 2 7.79 -8.48 -26.38
C SER A 2 6.41 -8.78 -25.77
N GLU A 3 6.35 -9.64 -24.75
CA GLU A 3 5.11 -10.09 -24.12
C GLU A 3 4.50 -9.01 -23.21
N ALA A 4 5.30 -8.39 -22.33
CA ALA A 4 4.85 -7.30 -21.46
C ALA A 4 4.32 -6.07 -22.24
N ILE A 5 4.89 -5.76 -23.41
CA ILE A 5 4.41 -4.68 -24.28
C ILE A 5 3.03 -5.03 -24.85
N LYS A 6 2.86 -6.29 -25.30
CA LYS A 6 1.57 -6.78 -25.78
C LYS A 6 0.53 -6.79 -24.66
N ASP A 7 0.92 -7.17 -23.45
CA ASP A 7 0.03 -7.21 -22.28
C ASP A 7 -0.47 -5.82 -21.86
N GLU A 8 0.35 -4.78 -22.01
CA GLU A 8 -0.06 -3.39 -21.76
C GLU A 8 -1.07 -2.91 -22.81
N ALA A 9 -0.81 -3.21 -24.09
CA ALA A 9 -1.71 -2.85 -25.16
C ALA A 9 -3.02 -3.64 -25.12
N THR A 10 -2.99 -4.94 -24.78
CA THR A 10 -4.18 -5.79 -24.66
C THR A 10 -5.06 -5.37 -23.49
N PHE A 11 -4.46 -4.93 -22.38
CA PHE A 11 -5.20 -4.47 -21.22
C PHE A 11 -6.11 -3.27 -21.57
N GLU A 12 -5.60 -2.34 -22.37
CA GLU A 12 -6.34 -1.14 -22.78
C GLU A 12 -7.52 -1.44 -23.72
N ASP A 13 -7.58 -2.62 -24.34
CA ASP A 13 -8.72 -3.06 -25.18
C ASP A 13 -10.01 -3.20 -24.38
N LYS A 14 -9.90 -3.44 -23.06
CA LYS A 14 -11.05 -3.58 -22.15
C LYS A 14 -11.98 -2.37 -22.18
N MET A 15 -11.47 -1.18 -22.49
CA MET A 15 -12.33 0.00 -22.61
C MET A 15 -13.32 -0.12 -23.78
N VAL A 16 -12.89 -0.68 -24.92
CA VAL A 16 -13.77 -0.92 -26.08
C VAL A 16 -14.83 -1.97 -25.71
N ASP A 17 -14.43 -2.99 -24.97
CA ASP A 17 -15.37 -4.02 -24.48
C ASP A 17 -16.45 -3.42 -23.58
N VAL A 18 -16.08 -2.49 -22.70
CA VAL A 18 -17.03 -1.75 -21.85
C VAL A 18 -17.99 -0.91 -22.68
N MET A 19 -17.50 -0.18 -23.69
CA MET A 19 -18.34 0.68 -24.53
C MET A 19 -19.39 -0.10 -25.36
N VAL A 20 -19.15 -1.39 -25.60
CA VAL A 20 -20.02 -2.25 -26.42
C VAL A 20 -21.08 -2.99 -25.57
N LEU A 21 -20.97 -2.97 -24.23
CA LEU A 21 -21.95 -3.62 -23.34
C LEU A 21 -23.38 -3.07 -23.51
N GLU A 22 -24.35 -3.94 -23.25
CA GLU A 22 -25.78 -3.63 -23.42
C GLU A 22 -26.36 -2.86 -22.22
N GLU A 23 -26.05 -3.32 -21.01
CA GLU A 23 -26.61 -2.76 -19.78
C GLU A 23 -25.71 -1.67 -19.16
N PRO A 24 -26.26 -0.49 -18.84
CA PRO A 24 -25.49 0.63 -18.28
C PRO A 24 -24.85 0.31 -16.93
N HIS A 25 -25.53 -0.46 -16.07
CA HIS A 25 -24.99 -0.84 -14.77
C HIS A 25 -23.69 -1.65 -14.92
N ASN A 26 -23.67 -2.57 -15.89
CA ASN A 26 -22.52 -3.41 -16.19
C ASN A 26 -21.35 -2.57 -16.75
N MET A 27 -21.65 -1.50 -17.50
CA MET A 27 -20.62 -0.56 -17.97
C MET A 27 -19.91 0.16 -16.81
N TYR A 28 -20.67 0.77 -15.88
CA TYR A 28 -20.07 1.49 -14.75
C TYR A 28 -19.31 0.56 -13.81
N GLN A 29 -19.85 -0.63 -13.52
CA GLN A 29 -19.14 -1.63 -12.72
C GLN A 29 -17.85 -2.12 -13.40
N ALA A 30 -17.88 -2.31 -14.71
CA ALA A 30 -16.67 -2.68 -15.45
C ALA A 30 -15.63 -1.55 -15.47
N LEU A 31 -16.04 -0.27 -15.52
CA LEU A 31 -15.14 0.86 -15.36
C LEU A 31 -14.44 0.87 -14.00
N GLU A 32 -15.16 0.61 -12.90
CA GLU A 32 -14.56 0.50 -11.57
C GLU A 32 -13.50 -0.61 -11.51
N ASN A 33 -13.78 -1.78 -12.10
CA ASN A 33 -12.83 -2.89 -12.15
C ASN A 33 -11.58 -2.55 -12.99
N ILE A 34 -11.76 -1.83 -14.11
CA ILE A 34 -10.65 -1.34 -14.95
C ILE A 34 -9.81 -0.30 -14.20
N GLU A 35 -10.43 0.58 -13.40
CA GLU A 35 -9.73 1.58 -12.59
C GLU A 35 -8.81 0.92 -11.55
N MET A 36 -9.32 -0.08 -10.82
CA MET A 36 -8.49 -0.85 -9.89
C MET A 36 -7.32 -1.55 -10.59
N SER A 37 -7.59 -2.21 -11.71
CA SER A 37 -6.54 -2.87 -12.52
C SER A 37 -5.48 -1.88 -13.01
N THR A 38 -5.92 -0.71 -13.45
CA THR A 38 -5.07 0.37 -13.94
C THR A 38 -4.11 0.85 -12.85
N LEU A 39 -4.61 1.09 -11.64
CA LEU A 39 -3.80 1.56 -10.52
C LEU A 39 -2.74 0.51 -10.12
N LEU A 40 -3.11 -0.77 -10.16
CA LEU A 40 -2.21 -1.89 -9.88
C LEU A 40 -1.04 -1.93 -10.87
N ARG A 41 -1.34 -1.94 -12.17
CA ARG A 41 -0.34 -1.95 -13.24
C ARG A 41 0.60 -0.75 -13.15
N ALA A 42 0.04 0.45 -12.92
CA ALA A 42 0.82 1.67 -12.75
C ALA A 42 1.77 1.58 -11.54
N THR A 43 1.31 1.03 -10.42
CA THR A 43 2.14 0.83 -9.22
C THR A 43 3.28 -0.14 -9.49
N SER A 44 3.01 -1.30 -10.11
CA SER A 44 4.05 -2.27 -10.46
C SER A 44 5.09 -1.67 -11.41
N ASN A 45 4.65 -0.94 -12.44
CA ASN A 45 5.54 -0.28 -13.39
C ASN A 45 6.42 0.78 -12.72
N LEU A 46 5.87 1.57 -11.81
CA LEU A 46 6.64 2.56 -11.04
C LEU A 46 7.74 1.91 -10.20
N GLU A 47 7.46 0.80 -9.54
CA GLU A 47 8.47 0.13 -8.70
C GLU A 47 9.59 -0.51 -9.54
N LEU A 48 9.28 -1.02 -10.73
CA LEU A 48 10.29 -1.49 -11.68
C LEU A 48 11.22 -0.35 -12.13
N ILE A 49 10.63 0.81 -12.43
CA ILE A 49 11.38 2.01 -12.81
C ILE A 49 12.23 2.51 -11.64
N ARG A 50 11.69 2.52 -10.40
CA ARG A 50 12.42 2.89 -9.19
C ARG A 50 13.68 2.03 -9.01
N ILE A 51 13.58 0.71 -9.18
CA ILE A 51 14.76 -0.19 -9.13
C ILE A 51 15.78 0.18 -10.22
N GLN A 52 15.31 0.55 -11.41
CA GLN A 52 16.23 0.97 -12.48
C GLN A 52 16.95 2.28 -12.13
N ILE A 53 16.23 3.30 -11.66
CA ILE A 53 16.83 4.56 -11.22
C ILE A 53 17.83 4.31 -10.08
N TYR A 54 17.49 3.41 -9.16
CA TYR A 54 18.37 3.00 -8.07
C TYR A 54 19.69 2.41 -8.58
N LYS A 55 19.64 1.52 -9.57
CA LYS A 55 20.84 0.96 -10.21
C LYS A 55 21.68 2.05 -10.88
N ASP A 56 21.04 3.00 -11.53
CA ASP A 56 21.71 4.12 -12.18
C ASP A 56 22.44 4.99 -11.13
N VAL A 57 21.76 5.36 -10.03
CA VAL A 57 22.35 6.14 -8.92
C VAL A 57 23.57 5.44 -8.34
N MET A 58 23.47 4.13 -8.05
CA MET A 58 24.63 3.38 -7.55
C MET A 58 25.78 3.34 -8.56
N SER A 59 25.47 3.15 -9.84
CA SER A 59 26.49 3.11 -10.90
C SER A 59 27.22 4.45 -11.01
N CYS A 60 26.46 5.54 -11.02
CA CYS A 60 26.99 6.89 -11.09
C CYS A 60 27.82 7.27 -9.84
N LEU A 61 27.37 6.90 -8.63
CA LEU A 61 28.12 7.12 -7.38
C LEU A 61 29.43 6.32 -7.33
N LEU A 62 29.40 5.04 -7.68
CA LEU A 62 30.59 4.19 -7.71
C LEU A 62 31.55 4.57 -8.83
N GLY A 63 31.05 5.08 -9.95
CA GLY A 63 31.86 5.65 -11.03
C GLY A 63 32.64 6.88 -10.57
N GLY A 64 32.00 7.74 -9.77
CA GLY A 64 32.66 8.90 -9.14
C GLY A 64 33.80 8.54 -8.20
N LEU A 65 33.72 7.43 -7.45
CA LEU A 65 34.84 6.96 -6.62
C LEU A 65 36.03 6.49 -7.47
N ARG A 66 35.76 5.84 -8.60
CA ARG A 66 36.80 5.37 -9.52
C ARG A 66 37.54 6.55 -10.15
N SER A 67 36.83 7.57 -10.63
CA SER A 67 37.46 8.75 -11.25
C SER A 67 38.30 9.56 -10.26
N GLN A 68 37.95 9.52 -8.98
CA GLN A 68 38.72 10.12 -7.88
C GLN A 68 39.92 9.25 -7.42
N GLY A 69 40.12 8.07 -8.01
CA GLY A 69 41.22 7.17 -7.66
C GLY A 69 41.09 6.48 -6.30
N GLN A 70 39.91 6.53 -5.68
CA GLN A 70 39.66 5.99 -4.33
C GLN A 70 39.36 4.48 -4.33
N THR A 71 39.16 3.89 -5.51
CA THR A 71 38.98 2.44 -5.68
C THR A 71 39.59 1.96 -6.99
N SER A 72 40.02 0.71 -7.03
CA SER A 72 40.56 0.10 -8.25
C SER A 72 39.45 -0.22 -9.25
N SER A 73 39.77 -0.26 -10.56
CA SER A 73 38.81 -0.64 -11.61
C SER A 73 38.22 -2.04 -11.38
N GLN A 74 39.04 -2.98 -10.89
CA GLN A 74 38.61 -4.34 -10.57
C GLN A 74 37.64 -4.37 -9.37
N ALA A 75 37.95 -3.65 -8.30
CA ALA A 75 37.08 -3.55 -7.11
C ALA A 75 35.75 -2.89 -7.45
N HIS A 76 35.78 -1.80 -8.24
CA HIS A 76 34.58 -1.12 -8.74
C HIS A 76 33.66 -2.07 -9.53
N GLN A 77 34.20 -2.80 -10.52
CA GLN A 77 33.42 -3.75 -11.32
C GLN A 77 32.86 -4.90 -10.47
N ARG A 78 33.64 -5.42 -9.53
CA ARG A 78 33.18 -6.46 -8.59
C ARG A 78 32.02 -5.95 -7.75
N LEU A 79 32.17 -4.80 -7.11
CA LEU A 79 31.15 -4.22 -6.23
C LEU A 79 29.84 -3.95 -7.00
N LEU A 80 29.92 -3.38 -8.20
CA LEU A 80 28.74 -3.23 -9.07
C LEU A 80 28.11 -4.57 -9.41
N SER A 81 28.90 -5.58 -9.76
CA SER A 81 28.38 -6.92 -10.06
C SER A 81 27.67 -7.55 -8.86
N VAL A 82 28.23 -7.41 -7.65
CA VAL A 82 27.65 -7.94 -6.42
C VAL A 82 26.36 -7.21 -6.08
N LEU A 83 26.35 -5.88 -6.11
CA LEU A 83 25.13 -5.08 -5.87
C LEU A 83 24.01 -5.47 -6.82
N HIS A 84 24.29 -5.57 -8.13
CA HIS A 84 23.30 -6.02 -9.10
C HIS A 84 22.81 -7.46 -8.82
N GLY A 85 23.71 -8.35 -8.41
CA GLY A 85 23.38 -9.72 -8.02
C GLY A 85 22.48 -9.79 -6.78
N GLN A 86 22.78 -9.00 -5.75
CA GLN A 86 21.97 -8.91 -4.53
C GLN A 86 20.57 -8.34 -4.82
N LEU A 87 20.49 -7.30 -5.65
CA LEU A 87 19.21 -6.75 -6.10
C LEU A 87 18.38 -7.79 -6.85
N LEU A 88 19.01 -8.57 -7.73
CA LEU A 88 18.35 -9.64 -8.47
C LEU A 88 17.81 -10.73 -7.52
N GLY A 89 18.66 -11.15 -6.57
CA GLY A 89 18.29 -12.14 -5.56
C GLY A 89 17.17 -11.66 -4.64
N MET A 90 17.20 -10.40 -4.23
CA MET A 90 16.14 -9.76 -3.44
C MET A 90 14.83 -9.73 -4.22
N GLU A 91 14.84 -9.30 -5.49
CA GLU A 91 13.63 -9.30 -6.33
C GLU A 91 13.05 -10.71 -6.50
N GLY A 92 13.89 -11.72 -6.68
CA GLY A 92 13.47 -13.12 -6.73
C GLY A 92 12.76 -13.55 -5.45
N ARG A 93 13.39 -13.32 -4.28
CA ARG A 93 12.80 -13.65 -2.96
C ARG A 93 11.47 -12.93 -2.72
N LEU A 94 11.38 -11.64 -3.03
CA LEU A 94 10.17 -10.85 -2.85
C LEU A 94 9.05 -11.26 -3.83
N LYS A 95 9.41 -11.70 -5.05
CA LYS A 95 8.45 -12.25 -6.02
C LYS A 95 7.85 -13.57 -5.51
N GLU A 96 8.68 -14.46 -4.95
CA GLU A 96 8.22 -15.70 -4.32
C GLU A 96 7.33 -15.41 -3.09
N GLU A 97 7.79 -14.54 -2.18
CA GLU A 97 7.00 -14.14 -1.00
C GLU A 97 5.65 -13.51 -1.40
N ARG A 98 5.64 -12.65 -2.43
CA ARG A 98 4.39 -12.10 -2.99
C ARG A 98 3.48 -13.22 -3.48
N GLY A 99 4.02 -14.18 -4.25
CA GLY A 99 3.25 -15.31 -4.77
C GLY A 99 2.58 -16.13 -3.66
N GLU A 100 3.33 -16.48 -2.61
CA GLU A 100 2.83 -17.23 -1.46
C GLU A 100 1.74 -16.45 -0.70
N ARG A 101 1.99 -15.17 -0.40
CA ARG A 101 1.02 -14.32 0.32
C ARG A 101 -0.26 -14.10 -0.47
N MET A 102 -0.14 -13.86 -1.78
CA MET A 102 -1.29 -13.68 -2.65
C MET A 102 -2.11 -14.97 -2.77
N ALA A 103 -1.46 -16.14 -2.84
CA ALA A 103 -2.14 -17.43 -2.86
C ALA A 103 -2.87 -17.72 -1.53
N ALA A 104 -2.24 -17.45 -0.39
CA ALA A 104 -2.86 -17.58 0.92
C ALA A 104 -4.07 -16.64 1.07
N LEU A 105 -3.92 -15.38 0.66
CA LEU A 105 -4.99 -14.40 0.65
C LEU A 105 -6.16 -14.85 -0.24
N ALA A 106 -5.90 -15.31 -1.46
CA ALA A 106 -6.93 -15.83 -2.34
C ALA A 106 -7.69 -17.01 -1.71
N GLY A 107 -6.99 -17.91 -1.00
CA GLY A 107 -7.63 -18.98 -0.24
C GLY A 107 -8.60 -18.46 0.83
N HIS A 108 -8.20 -17.43 1.58
CA HIS A 108 -9.04 -16.79 2.59
C HIS A 108 -10.25 -16.07 1.97
N CYS A 109 -10.04 -15.26 0.93
CA CYS A 109 -11.09 -14.56 0.19
C CYS A 109 -12.14 -15.52 -0.39
N ASN A 110 -11.70 -16.67 -0.91
CA ASN A 110 -12.59 -17.70 -1.45
C ASN A 110 -13.44 -18.36 -0.37
N LEU A 111 -12.85 -18.64 0.80
CA LEU A 111 -13.57 -19.18 1.95
C LEU A 111 -14.61 -18.18 2.46
N GLU A 112 -14.20 -16.94 2.67
CA GLU A 112 -15.10 -15.87 3.11
C GLU A 112 -16.26 -15.66 2.14
N THR A 113 -15.97 -15.55 0.84
CA THR A 113 -17.01 -15.45 -0.18
C THR A 113 -18.04 -16.55 -0.03
N ARG A 114 -17.55 -17.78 0.13
CA ARG A 114 -18.41 -18.95 0.23
C ARG A 114 -19.28 -18.89 1.48
N GLU A 115 -18.71 -18.58 2.64
CA GLU A 115 -19.43 -18.51 3.92
C GLU A 115 -20.49 -17.41 3.91
N GLU A 116 -20.15 -16.21 3.44
CA GLU A 116 -21.08 -15.07 3.37
C GLU A 116 -22.20 -15.29 2.35
N MET A 117 -21.89 -15.85 1.18
CA MET A 117 -22.91 -16.19 0.18
C MET A 117 -23.82 -17.33 0.66
N GLU A 118 -23.28 -18.36 1.33
CA GLU A 118 -24.09 -19.42 1.94
C GLU A 118 -24.98 -18.85 3.05
N ALA A 119 -24.47 -17.93 3.89
CA ALA A 119 -25.26 -17.26 4.92
C ALA A 119 -26.39 -16.41 4.31
N GLU A 120 -26.13 -15.67 3.24
CA GLU A 120 -27.15 -14.87 2.55
C GLU A 120 -28.24 -15.76 1.94
N HIS A 121 -27.87 -16.86 1.28
CA HIS A 121 -28.86 -17.81 0.76
C HIS A 121 -29.73 -18.45 1.85
N HIS A 122 -29.16 -18.73 3.04
CA HIS A 122 -29.95 -19.20 4.17
C HIS A 122 -30.95 -18.13 4.66
N ARG A 123 -30.56 -16.85 4.68
CA ARG A 123 -31.47 -15.73 5.01
C ARG A 123 -32.61 -15.63 3.99
N GLU A 124 -32.30 -15.68 2.70
CA GLU A 124 -33.29 -15.65 1.61
C GLU A 124 -34.28 -16.82 1.70
N ALA A 125 -33.79 -18.03 1.99
CA ALA A 125 -34.63 -19.21 2.16
C ALA A 125 -35.57 -19.06 3.37
N ALA A 126 -35.10 -18.49 4.47
CA ALA A 126 -35.92 -18.20 5.64
C ALA A 126 -37.00 -17.14 5.35
N GLU A 127 -36.66 -16.09 4.59
CA GLU A 127 -37.62 -15.07 4.15
C GLU A 127 -38.67 -15.63 3.20
N LYS A 128 -38.27 -16.49 2.24
CA LYS A 128 -39.20 -17.20 1.34
C LYS A 128 -40.15 -18.10 2.13
N ALA A 129 -39.64 -18.88 3.09
CA ALA A 129 -40.47 -19.72 3.96
C ALA A 129 -41.41 -18.91 4.87
N ARG A 130 -41.03 -17.68 5.25
CA ARG A 130 -41.93 -16.75 5.95
C ARG A 130 -43.02 -16.24 5.01
N ALA A 131 -42.66 -15.82 3.81
CA ALA A 131 -43.62 -15.35 2.80
C ALA A 131 -44.63 -16.44 2.43
N GLU A 132 -44.17 -17.67 2.17
CA GLU A 132 -45.04 -18.83 1.89
C GLU A 132 -46.08 -19.07 2.99
N ARG A 133 -45.71 -18.86 4.26
CA ARG A 133 -46.63 -18.97 5.40
C ARG A 133 -47.66 -17.84 5.46
N LEU A 134 -47.27 -16.61 5.17
CA LEU A 134 -48.19 -15.45 5.14
C LEU A 134 -49.13 -15.48 3.93
N CYS A 135 -48.69 -16.13 2.84
CA CYS A 135 -49.38 -16.19 1.56
C CYS A 135 -50.37 -17.35 1.40
N GLN A 136 -50.54 -18.23 2.41
CA GLN A 136 -51.36 -19.45 2.30
C GLN A 136 -52.83 -19.20 1.95
N HIS A 137 -53.34 -17.99 2.21
CA HIS A 137 -54.73 -17.60 1.98
C HIS A 137 -54.85 -16.32 1.13
N ALA A 138 -53.75 -15.88 0.50
CA ALA A 138 -53.69 -14.68 -0.31
C ALA A 138 -54.23 -14.92 -1.73
N ASP A 139 -54.70 -13.87 -2.38
CA ASP A 139 -55.12 -13.96 -3.78
C ASP A 139 -53.92 -14.06 -4.75
N GLN A 140 -54.19 -14.38 -6.02
CA GLN A 140 -53.13 -14.56 -7.01
C GLN A 140 -52.31 -13.28 -7.26
N GLN A 141 -52.91 -12.10 -7.07
CA GLN A 141 -52.26 -10.82 -7.31
C GLN A 141 -51.34 -10.44 -6.15
N GLU A 142 -51.75 -10.68 -4.90
CA GLU A 142 -50.97 -10.51 -3.69
C GLU A 142 -49.78 -11.47 -3.64
N LEU A 143 -49.98 -12.72 -4.08
CA LEU A 143 -48.91 -13.71 -4.25
C LEU A 143 -47.83 -13.21 -5.23
N LEU A 144 -48.25 -12.76 -6.40
CA LEU A 144 -47.35 -12.22 -7.43
C LEU A 144 -46.63 -10.96 -6.95
N ARG A 145 -47.36 -10.05 -6.29
CA ARG A 145 -46.76 -8.82 -5.73
C ARG A 145 -45.70 -9.16 -4.69
N CYS A 146 -45.99 -10.07 -3.77
CA CYS A 146 -45.03 -10.49 -2.75
C CYS A 146 -43.80 -11.19 -3.36
N SER A 147 -43.98 -12.04 -4.37
CA SER A 147 -42.86 -12.73 -5.02
C SER A 147 -41.94 -11.76 -5.76
N VAL A 148 -42.49 -10.79 -6.49
CA VAL A 148 -41.71 -9.78 -7.21
C VAL A 148 -40.89 -8.90 -6.26
N LEU A 149 -41.49 -8.50 -5.13
CA LEU A 149 -40.78 -7.72 -4.11
C LEU A 149 -39.63 -8.52 -3.48
N LEU A 150 -39.85 -9.79 -3.14
CA LEU A 150 -38.80 -10.65 -2.60
C LEU A 150 -37.66 -10.86 -3.61
N GLU A 151 -37.98 -11.15 -4.86
CA GLU A 151 -36.98 -11.31 -5.91
C GLU A 151 -36.15 -10.03 -6.11
N LYS A 152 -36.81 -8.86 -6.12
CA LYS A 152 -36.11 -7.57 -6.22
C LYS A 152 -35.18 -7.35 -5.02
N LEU A 153 -35.66 -7.58 -3.81
CA LEU A 153 -34.86 -7.41 -2.59
C LEU A 153 -33.67 -8.38 -2.53
N HIS A 154 -33.88 -9.66 -2.86
CA HIS A 154 -32.82 -10.68 -2.89
C HIS A 154 -31.76 -10.35 -3.93
N LYS A 155 -32.15 -9.93 -5.15
CA LYS A 155 -31.20 -9.48 -6.18
C LYS A 155 -30.37 -8.29 -5.71
N LEU A 156 -31.00 -7.30 -5.05
CA LEU A 156 -30.29 -6.14 -4.49
C LEU A 156 -29.33 -6.54 -3.35
N SER A 157 -29.76 -7.43 -2.46
CA SER A 157 -28.93 -7.92 -1.35
C SER A 157 -27.70 -8.69 -1.83
N GLN A 158 -27.90 -9.62 -2.79
CA GLN A 158 -26.81 -10.40 -3.39
C GLN A 158 -25.82 -9.50 -4.13
N SER A 159 -26.30 -8.60 -5.01
CA SER A 159 -25.44 -7.65 -5.74
C SER A 159 -24.63 -6.77 -4.80
N ARG A 160 -25.23 -6.31 -3.69
CA ARG A 160 -24.50 -5.55 -2.67
C ARG A 160 -23.44 -6.40 -1.98
N LEU A 161 -23.79 -7.61 -1.56
CA LEU A 161 -22.87 -8.50 -0.86
C LEU A 161 -21.65 -8.81 -1.74
N GLN A 162 -21.86 -9.11 -3.02
CA GLN A 162 -20.79 -9.33 -3.98
C GLN A 162 -19.88 -8.10 -4.11
N ARG A 163 -20.45 -6.90 -4.23
CA ARG A 163 -19.66 -5.65 -4.27
C ARG A 163 -18.88 -5.42 -2.97
N ALA A 164 -19.49 -5.65 -1.81
CA ALA A 164 -18.85 -5.49 -0.51
C ALA A 164 -17.68 -6.47 -0.32
N LEU A 165 -17.85 -7.73 -0.73
CA LEU A 165 -16.79 -8.74 -0.71
C LEU A 165 -15.65 -8.36 -1.66
N LEU A 166 -15.98 -7.93 -2.88
CA LEU A 166 -15.01 -7.50 -3.88
C LEU A 166 -14.09 -6.40 -3.35
N VAL A 167 -14.65 -5.29 -2.85
CA VAL A 167 -13.84 -4.16 -2.38
C VAL A 167 -12.98 -4.52 -1.17
N ARG A 168 -13.49 -5.38 -0.28
CA ARG A 168 -12.72 -5.91 0.86
C ARG A 168 -11.52 -6.74 0.41
N HIS A 169 -11.69 -7.54 -0.64
CA HIS A 169 -10.62 -8.37 -1.19
C HIS A 169 -9.60 -7.54 -1.97
N GLU A 170 -10.05 -6.51 -2.68
CA GLU A 170 -9.19 -5.50 -3.31
C GLU A 170 -8.33 -4.76 -2.27
N GLU A 171 -8.91 -4.32 -1.16
CA GLU A 171 -8.16 -3.69 -0.06
C GLU A 171 -7.13 -4.64 0.56
N ALA A 172 -7.52 -5.89 0.83
CA ALA A 172 -6.60 -6.89 1.37
C ALA A 172 -5.42 -7.17 0.41
N SER A 173 -5.70 -7.26 -0.89
CA SER A 173 -4.68 -7.39 -1.94
C SER A 173 -3.75 -6.18 -1.97
N ALA A 174 -4.32 -4.97 -1.98
CA ALA A 174 -3.58 -3.71 -1.96
C ALA A 174 -2.66 -3.60 -0.73
N LYS A 175 -3.11 -4.06 0.45
CA LYS A 175 -2.28 -4.11 1.67
C LYS A 175 -1.10 -5.06 1.52
N VAL A 176 -1.30 -6.27 0.99
CA VAL A 176 -0.21 -7.23 0.75
C VAL A 176 0.80 -6.65 -0.23
N GLN A 177 0.33 -6.07 -1.34
CA GLN A 177 1.21 -5.44 -2.32
C GLN A 177 1.99 -4.27 -1.74
N ARG A 178 1.33 -3.39 -0.98
CA ARG A 178 2.02 -2.28 -0.32
C ARG A 178 3.12 -2.77 0.62
N GLN A 179 2.87 -3.81 1.40
CA GLN A 179 3.90 -4.39 2.28
C GLN A 179 5.11 -4.94 1.51
N ILE A 180 4.89 -5.57 0.34
CA ILE A 180 6.00 -6.04 -0.51
C ILE A 180 6.80 -4.86 -1.06
N VAL A 181 6.12 -3.79 -1.49
CA VAL A 181 6.77 -2.56 -1.97
C VAL A 181 7.59 -1.89 -0.87
N GLU A 182 7.04 -1.74 0.33
CA GLU A 182 7.75 -1.14 1.47
C GLU A 182 8.99 -1.97 1.83
N ARG A 183 8.87 -3.31 1.88
CA ARG A 183 10.01 -4.21 2.11
C ARG A 183 11.08 -4.08 1.04
N ARG A 184 10.69 -4.03 -0.23
CA ARG A 184 11.60 -3.81 -1.34
C ARG A 184 12.42 -2.54 -1.11
N ARG A 185 11.75 -1.40 -0.89
CA ARG A 185 12.41 -0.10 -0.70
C ARG A 185 13.39 -0.10 0.49
N VAL A 186 13.00 -0.71 1.60
CA VAL A 186 13.87 -0.88 2.78
C VAL A 186 15.10 -1.75 2.48
N GLU A 187 14.91 -2.87 1.79
CA GLU A 187 16.00 -3.78 1.43
C GLU A 187 16.98 -3.16 0.43
N LEU A 188 16.53 -2.26 -0.46
CA LEU A 188 17.42 -1.49 -1.34
C LEU A 188 18.48 -0.74 -0.50
N HIS A 189 18.07 0.07 0.47
CA HIS A 189 19.00 0.85 1.30
C HIS A 189 19.94 -0.05 2.12
N LYS A 190 19.42 -1.19 2.57
CA LYS A 190 20.18 -2.18 3.35
C LYS A 190 21.27 -2.84 2.50
N ILE A 191 20.94 -3.32 1.29
CA ILE A 191 21.90 -3.94 0.38
C ILE A 191 23.07 -3.00 0.11
N PHE A 192 22.82 -1.74 -0.22
CA PHE A 192 23.92 -0.81 -0.49
C PHE A 192 24.80 -0.57 0.73
N SER A 193 24.20 -0.41 1.91
CA SER A 193 24.96 -0.20 3.15
C SER A 193 25.81 -1.42 3.51
N GLU A 194 25.24 -2.62 3.47
CA GLU A 194 25.93 -3.88 3.81
C GLU A 194 27.07 -4.20 2.83
N GLU A 195 26.87 -3.98 1.53
CA GLU A 195 27.92 -4.23 0.52
C GLU A 195 29.08 -3.22 0.59
N LEU A 196 28.84 -2.00 1.07
CA LEU A 196 29.93 -1.06 1.38
C LEU A 196 30.71 -1.46 2.62
N GLU A 197 30.03 -1.87 3.69
CA GLU A 197 30.69 -2.41 4.90
C GLU A 197 31.55 -3.63 4.55
N GLU A 198 31.03 -4.51 3.69
CA GLU A 198 31.74 -5.68 3.20
C GLU A 198 32.95 -5.31 2.33
N ALA A 199 32.84 -4.31 1.45
CA ALA A 199 33.98 -3.82 0.66
C ALA A 199 35.10 -3.25 1.55
N VAL A 200 34.74 -2.56 2.65
CA VAL A 200 35.70 -2.10 3.66
C VAL A 200 36.35 -3.27 4.39
N ARG A 201 35.56 -4.27 4.80
CA ARG A 201 36.04 -5.48 5.48
C ARG A 201 37.02 -6.28 4.62
N MET A 202 36.80 -6.29 3.30
CA MET A 202 37.65 -6.95 2.32
C MET A 202 38.88 -6.11 1.91
N GLY A 203 39.01 -4.89 2.43
CA GLY A 203 40.13 -3.99 2.14
C GLY A 203 40.11 -3.42 0.72
N GLU A 204 38.97 -3.47 0.04
CA GLU A 204 38.81 -2.98 -1.34
C GLU A 204 38.39 -1.50 -1.40
N LEU A 205 37.90 -0.97 -0.27
CA LEU A 205 37.49 0.40 -0.11
C LEU A 205 37.94 0.90 1.27
N GLU A 206 38.46 2.12 1.32
CA GLU A 206 38.82 2.75 2.59
C GLU A 206 37.56 3.11 3.40
N LYS A 207 37.64 3.00 4.73
CA LYS A 207 36.50 3.28 5.62
C LYS A 207 35.95 4.70 5.43
N SER A 208 36.81 5.71 5.34
CA SER A 208 36.43 7.11 5.12
C SER A 208 35.76 7.32 3.76
N ALA A 209 36.25 6.66 2.71
CA ALA A 209 35.65 6.70 1.38
C ALA A 209 34.25 6.06 1.37
N ALA A 210 34.08 4.94 2.07
CA ALA A 210 32.77 4.28 2.22
C ALA A 210 31.77 5.15 2.98
N GLN A 211 32.17 5.78 4.08
CA GLN A 211 31.33 6.71 4.84
C GLN A 211 30.92 7.93 3.99
N SER A 212 31.86 8.54 3.28
CA SER A 212 31.58 9.65 2.36
C SER A 212 30.61 9.25 1.25
N LEU A 213 30.80 8.06 0.66
CA LEU A 213 29.90 7.53 -0.36
C LEU A 213 28.49 7.29 0.21
N GLN A 214 28.39 6.74 1.42
CA GLN A 214 27.10 6.47 2.05
C GLN A 214 26.34 7.78 2.37
N HIS A 215 27.04 8.83 2.79
CA HIS A 215 26.45 10.16 2.94
C HIS A 215 25.88 10.70 1.62
N LYS A 216 26.67 10.65 0.53
CA LYS A 216 26.26 11.06 -0.82
C LYS A 216 25.05 10.26 -1.29
N TYR A 217 25.10 8.94 -1.11
CA TYR A 217 24.01 8.05 -1.45
C TYR A 217 22.70 8.47 -0.79
N PHE A 218 22.71 8.73 0.52
CA PHE A 218 21.50 9.14 1.21
C PHE A 218 20.99 10.51 0.77
N THR A 219 21.87 11.46 0.43
CA THR A 219 21.45 12.74 -0.19
C THR A 219 20.78 12.51 -1.54
N CYS A 220 21.34 11.64 -2.39
CA CYS A 220 20.71 11.28 -3.65
C CYS A 220 19.36 10.54 -3.46
N GLN A 221 19.18 9.79 -2.37
CA GLN A 221 17.89 9.16 -2.06
C GLN A 221 16.83 10.20 -1.67
N ASP A 222 17.20 11.28 -0.95
CA ASP A 222 16.27 12.37 -0.66
C ASP A 222 15.77 13.03 -1.96
N GLU A 223 16.68 13.35 -2.88
CA GLU A 223 16.34 13.91 -4.20
C GLU A 223 15.51 12.95 -5.05
N LEU A 224 15.86 11.65 -5.06
CA LEU A 224 15.13 10.62 -5.79
C LEU A 224 13.67 10.58 -5.34
N GLU A 225 13.44 10.61 -4.04
CA GLU A 225 12.08 10.52 -3.52
C GLU A 225 11.26 11.80 -3.80
N GLU A 226 11.88 12.98 -3.83
CA GLU A 226 11.24 14.21 -4.32
C GLU A 226 10.89 14.14 -5.81
N VAL A 227 11.77 13.56 -6.64
CA VAL A 227 11.47 13.27 -8.04
C VAL A 227 10.28 12.31 -8.17
N LEU A 228 10.25 11.25 -7.37
CA LEU A 228 9.17 10.26 -7.41
C LEU A 228 7.84 10.84 -6.92
N ASP A 229 7.82 11.83 -6.03
CA ASP A 229 6.59 12.53 -5.66
C ASP A 229 5.97 13.28 -6.83
N VAL A 230 6.80 13.96 -7.64
CA VAL A 230 6.32 14.65 -8.85
C VAL A 230 5.72 13.63 -9.83
N VAL A 231 6.42 12.52 -10.06
CA VAL A 231 5.95 11.46 -10.95
C VAL A 231 4.65 10.82 -10.43
N LEU A 232 4.56 10.54 -9.12
CA LEU A 232 3.37 9.99 -8.49
C LEU A 232 2.18 10.94 -8.57
N ALA A 233 2.37 12.23 -8.27
CA ALA A 233 1.31 13.23 -8.36
C ALA A 233 0.78 13.35 -9.80
N ASN A 234 1.67 13.41 -10.79
CA ASN A 234 1.32 13.42 -12.21
C ASN A 234 0.55 12.16 -12.61
N GLN A 235 0.98 10.97 -12.17
CA GLN A 235 0.25 9.74 -12.46
C GLN A 235 -1.12 9.70 -11.81
N ARG A 236 -1.26 10.13 -10.55
CA ARG A 236 -2.56 10.21 -9.86
C ARG A 236 -3.52 11.13 -10.60
N TYR A 237 -3.04 12.29 -11.04
CA TYR A 237 -3.81 13.22 -11.86
C TYR A 237 -4.27 12.58 -13.17
N VAL A 238 -3.33 12.08 -13.97
CA VAL A 238 -3.59 11.50 -15.29
C VAL A 238 -4.56 10.30 -15.21
N LEU A 239 -4.37 9.40 -14.25
CA LEU A 239 -5.23 8.23 -14.08
C LEU A 239 -6.65 8.62 -13.63
N SER A 240 -6.76 9.62 -12.73
CA SER A 240 -8.06 10.12 -12.26
C SER A 240 -8.81 10.87 -13.36
N GLU A 241 -8.10 11.68 -14.14
CA GLU A 241 -8.64 12.37 -15.31
C GLU A 241 -9.16 11.36 -16.33
N ARG A 242 -8.36 10.33 -16.64
CA ARG A 242 -8.75 9.25 -17.55
C ARG A 242 -9.99 8.51 -17.06
N SER A 243 -10.08 8.19 -15.76
CA SER A 243 -11.30 7.59 -15.18
C SER A 243 -12.51 8.50 -15.35
N ALA A 244 -12.37 9.81 -15.08
CA ALA A 244 -13.45 10.79 -15.24
C ALA A 244 -13.89 10.91 -16.72
N GLN A 245 -12.95 10.94 -17.66
CA GLN A 245 -13.22 10.99 -19.09
C GLN A 245 -13.92 9.73 -19.59
N ARG A 246 -13.46 8.54 -19.18
CA ARG A 246 -14.12 7.27 -19.51
C ARG A 246 -15.55 7.20 -18.99
N ARG A 247 -15.80 7.66 -17.76
CA ARG A 247 -17.15 7.80 -17.20
C ARG A 247 -18.01 8.76 -18.02
N PHE A 248 -17.47 9.90 -18.46
CA PHE A 248 -18.16 10.82 -19.35
C PHE A 248 -18.52 10.18 -20.70
N LEU A 249 -17.60 9.43 -21.32
CA LEU A 249 -17.84 8.76 -22.61
C LEU A 249 -18.92 7.68 -22.50
N VAL A 250 -18.86 6.85 -21.45
CA VAL A 250 -19.90 5.85 -21.16
C VAL A 250 -21.25 6.50 -20.90
N HIS A 251 -21.29 7.60 -20.14
CA HIS A 251 -22.51 8.35 -19.91
C HIS A 251 -23.09 8.91 -21.22
N SER A 252 -22.26 9.45 -22.11
CA SER A 252 -22.66 9.91 -23.45
C SER A 252 -23.27 8.78 -24.29
N LEU A 253 -22.70 7.57 -24.28
CA LEU A 253 -23.30 6.42 -24.95
C LEU A 253 -24.62 5.99 -24.30
N HIS A 254 -24.67 5.98 -22.97
CA HIS A 254 -25.86 5.61 -22.22
C HIS A 254 -27.04 6.56 -22.47
N SER A 255 -26.80 7.86 -22.58
CA SER A 255 -27.84 8.88 -22.80
C SER A 255 -28.69 8.63 -24.05
N LEU A 256 -28.17 7.89 -25.04
CA LEU A 256 -28.92 7.47 -26.23
C LEU A 256 -30.09 6.52 -25.90
N ASN A 257 -30.01 5.74 -24.81
CA ASN A 257 -31.10 4.88 -24.36
C ASN A 257 -32.31 5.71 -23.87
N GLY A 258 -32.06 6.89 -23.31
CA GLY A 258 -33.10 7.86 -22.97
C GLY A 258 -33.86 8.32 -24.21
N LEU A 259 -33.13 8.65 -25.28
CA LEU A 259 -33.73 9.03 -26.57
C LEU A 259 -34.58 7.89 -27.15
N ILE A 260 -34.11 6.64 -27.12
CA ILE A 260 -34.89 5.47 -27.57
C ILE A 260 -36.17 5.35 -26.74
N SER A 261 -36.05 5.34 -25.42
CA SER A 261 -37.18 5.14 -24.50
C SER A 261 -38.25 6.23 -24.67
N ASP A 262 -37.83 7.49 -24.73
CA ASP A 262 -38.73 8.64 -24.91
C ASP A 262 -39.40 8.62 -26.28
N SER A 263 -38.66 8.31 -27.34
CA SER A 263 -39.20 8.31 -28.71
C SER A 263 -40.23 7.21 -28.92
N PHE A 264 -39.97 5.99 -28.43
CA PHE A 264 -40.88 4.86 -28.57
C PHE A 264 -42.09 4.97 -27.64
N SER A 265 -41.92 5.47 -26.41
CA SER A 265 -43.04 5.72 -25.49
C SER A 265 -43.96 6.85 -25.98
N SER A 266 -43.39 7.93 -26.54
CA SER A 266 -44.15 9.00 -27.18
C SER A 266 -44.92 8.49 -28.41
N THR A 267 -44.28 7.66 -29.25
CA THR A 267 -44.94 7.05 -30.42
C THR A 267 -46.09 6.13 -30.00
N SER A 268 -45.87 5.29 -28.97
CA SER A 268 -46.90 4.43 -28.38
C SER A 268 -48.09 5.24 -27.87
N SER A 269 -47.83 6.30 -27.10
CA SER A 269 -48.87 7.17 -26.53
C SER A 269 -49.63 7.93 -27.63
N SER A 270 -48.92 8.35 -28.69
CA SER A 270 -49.52 8.99 -29.86
C SER A 270 -50.43 8.03 -30.62
N LEU A 271 -50.03 6.77 -30.78
CA LEU A 271 -50.86 5.72 -31.39
C LEU A 271 -52.13 5.49 -30.56
N ASP A 272 -52.01 5.34 -29.24
CA ASP A 272 -53.16 5.14 -28.35
C ASP A 272 -54.13 6.33 -28.37
N SER A 273 -53.61 7.56 -28.34
CA SER A 273 -54.40 8.79 -28.49
C SER A 273 -55.14 8.84 -29.83
N TRP A 274 -54.45 8.47 -30.92
CA TRP A 274 -55.05 8.43 -32.25
C TRP A 274 -56.18 7.40 -32.35
N PHE A 275 -55.98 6.17 -31.87
CA PHE A 275 -57.01 5.13 -31.86
C PHE A 275 -58.20 5.49 -30.96
N THR A 276 -57.97 6.07 -29.78
CA THR A 276 -59.05 6.52 -28.89
C THR A 276 -59.88 7.64 -29.51
N HIS A 277 -59.25 8.55 -30.27
CA HIS A 277 -59.96 9.60 -31.00
C HIS A 277 -60.84 9.02 -32.11
N ILE A 278 -60.31 8.11 -32.92
CA ILE A 278 -61.09 7.47 -34.01
C ILE A 278 -62.27 6.67 -33.45
N ARG A 279 -62.07 5.96 -32.33
CA ARG A 279 -63.13 5.19 -31.66
C ARG A 279 -64.35 6.03 -31.27
N ARG A 280 -64.17 7.32 -30.99
CA ARG A 280 -65.26 8.27 -30.66
C ARG A 280 -66.10 8.67 -31.88
N GLY A 281 -65.66 8.39 -33.11
CA GLY A 281 -66.33 8.80 -34.35
C GLY A 281 -66.47 7.72 -35.44
N SER A 282 -66.02 6.48 -35.22
CA SER A 282 -65.98 5.44 -36.26
C SER A 282 -67.23 4.56 -36.30
N LEU A 283 -67.61 4.12 -37.50
CA LEU A 283 -68.63 3.07 -37.75
C LEU A 283 -68.06 1.63 -37.69
N ILE A 284 -66.76 1.48 -37.37
CA ILE A 284 -66.07 0.18 -37.31
C ILE A 284 -66.39 -0.50 -35.96
N PRO A 285 -66.69 -1.81 -35.92
CA PRO A 285 -66.88 -2.55 -34.67
C PRO A 285 -65.69 -2.43 -33.71
N ALA A 286 -65.98 -2.30 -32.41
CA ALA A 286 -64.96 -2.09 -31.37
C ALA A 286 -63.91 -3.21 -31.34
N GLU A 287 -64.30 -4.46 -31.58
CA GLU A 287 -63.41 -5.62 -31.62
C GLU A 287 -62.38 -5.53 -32.76
N GLN A 288 -62.78 -5.03 -33.94
CA GLN A 288 -61.86 -4.86 -35.07
C GLN A 288 -60.90 -3.68 -34.86
N MET A 289 -61.37 -2.62 -34.20
CA MET A 289 -60.55 -1.49 -33.80
C MET A 289 -59.51 -1.87 -32.73
N GLU A 290 -59.88 -2.72 -31.78
CA GLU A 290 -58.99 -3.23 -30.75
C GLU A 290 -57.91 -4.15 -31.35
N GLN A 291 -58.29 -5.04 -32.28
CA GLN A 291 -57.33 -5.88 -33.02
C GLN A 291 -56.34 -5.04 -33.86
N LEU A 292 -56.78 -3.96 -34.49
CA LEU A 292 -55.88 -3.07 -35.24
C LEU A 292 -54.95 -2.26 -34.33
N GLN A 293 -55.44 -1.83 -33.17
CA GLN A 293 -54.61 -1.17 -32.16
C GLN A 293 -53.56 -2.13 -31.59
N GLU A 294 -53.96 -3.35 -31.22
CA GLU A 294 -53.05 -4.39 -30.74
C GLU A 294 -52.00 -4.74 -31.80
N LYS A 295 -52.41 -4.86 -33.08
CA LYS A 295 -51.49 -5.11 -34.18
C LYS A 295 -50.47 -3.98 -34.36
N ALA A 296 -50.90 -2.72 -34.34
CA ALA A 296 -50.01 -1.56 -34.46
C ALA A 296 -49.05 -1.44 -33.28
N GLN A 297 -49.53 -1.69 -32.06
CA GLN A 297 -48.68 -1.72 -30.85
C GLN A 297 -47.67 -2.86 -30.89
N LYS A 298 -48.09 -4.05 -31.36
CA LYS A 298 -47.18 -5.18 -31.56
C LYS A 298 -46.13 -4.87 -32.61
N GLU A 299 -46.51 -4.26 -33.74
CA GLU A 299 -45.57 -3.80 -34.77
C GLU A 299 -44.53 -2.83 -34.19
N LEU A 300 -44.94 -1.85 -33.37
CA LEU A 300 -44.03 -0.91 -32.70
C LEU A 300 -43.04 -1.62 -31.78
N VAL A 301 -43.49 -2.62 -31.01
CA VAL A 301 -42.62 -3.47 -30.19
C VAL A 301 -41.64 -4.26 -31.06
N THR A 302 -42.08 -4.81 -32.21
CA THR A 302 -41.17 -5.53 -33.12
C THR A 302 -40.11 -4.62 -33.74
N VAL A 303 -40.44 -3.35 -34.02
CA VAL A 303 -39.45 -2.37 -34.51
C VAL A 303 -38.42 -2.08 -33.43
N ARG A 304 -38.85 -1.95 -32.16
CA ARG A 304 -37.94 -1.78 -31.02
C ARG A 304 -37.02 -3.00 -30.82
N GLN A 305 -37.55 -4.21 -30.89
CA GLN A 305 -36.74 -5.44 -30.79
C GLN A 305 -35.71 -5.52 -31.92
N ARG A 306 -36.11 -5.24 -33.16
CA ARG A 306 -35.19 -5.20 -34.31
C ARG A 306 -34.11 -4.12 -34.17
N LEU A 307 -34.45 -2.97 -33.59
CA LEU A 307 -33.48 -1.92 -33.26
C LEU A 307 -32.42 -2.46 -32.29
N ASP A 308 -32.84 -3.08 -31.18
CA ASP A 308 -31.92 -3.62 -30.16
C ASP A 308 -31.01 -4.72 -30.76
N GLU A 309 -31.57 -5.63 -31.55
CA GLU A 309 -30.81 -6.67 -32.26
C GLU A 309 -29.78 -6.09 -33.24
N THR A 310 -30.18 -5.08 -34.02
CA THR A 310 -29.29 -4.42 -35.00
C THR A 310 -28.16 -3.68 -34.30
N LEU A 311 -28.47 -2.94 -33.22
CA LEU A 311 -27.45 -2.28 -32.40
C LEU A 311 -26.44 -3.29 -31.86
N ASN A 312 -26.91 -4.43 -31.35
CA ASN A 312 -26.03 -5.48 -30.82
C ASN A 312 -25.17 -6.13 -31.90
N GLN A 313 -25.68 -6.28 -33.13
CA GLN A 313 -24.89 -6.82 -34.25
C GLN A 313 -23.81 -5.83 -34.71
N GLU A 314 -24.19 -4.56 -34.93
CA GLU A 314 -23.27 -3.53 -35.42
C GLU A 314 -22.17 -3.19 -34.40
N ARG A 315 -22.50 -3.09 -33.11
CA ARG A 315 -21.48 -2.90 -32.05
C ARG A 315 -20.46 -4.04 -32.02
N ARG A 316 -20.93 -5.30 -32.15
CA ARG A 316 -20.04 -6.48 -32.25
C ARG A 316 -19.17 -6.44 -33.50
N ALA A 317 -19.69 -5.95 -34.62
CA ALA A 317 -18.94 -5.83 -35.87
C ALA A 317 -17.80 -4.81 -35.78
N MET A 318 -18.02 -3.65 -35.14
CA MET A 318 -16.99 -2.61 -34.99
C MET A 318 -15.87 -2.99 -34.01
N ARG A 319 -16.18 -3.79 -32.98
CA ARG A 319 -15.29 -4.13 -31.87
C ARG A 319 -13.87 -4.55 -32.32
N CYS A 320 -13.75 -5.50 -33.23
CA CYS A 320 -12.45 -6.04 -33.64
C CYS A 320 -11.58 -5.00 -34.36
N GLY A 321 -12.20 -4.11 -35.15
CA GLY A 321 -11.48 -3.05 -35.85
C GLY A 321 -10.90 -2.01 -34.90
N LEU A 322 -11.70 -1.60 -33.90
CA LEU A 322 -11.29 -0.66 -32.86
C LEU A 322 -10.13 -1.22 -32.02
N ILE A 323 -10.27 -2.47 -31.55
CA ILE A 323 -9.23 -3.17 -30.77
C ILE A 323 -7.92 -3.28 -31.57
N LYS A 324 -7.99 -3.70 -32.84
CA LYS A 324 -6.78 -3.88 -33.65
C LYS A 324 -5.99 -2.57 -33.79
N ARG A 325 -6.67 -1.46 -34.12
CA ARG A 325 -6.04 -0.14 -34.29
C ARG A 325 -5.45 0.37 -32.96
N ARG A 326 -6.18 0.19 -31.87
CA ARG A 326 -5.74 0.58 -30.53
C ARG A 326 -4.47 -0.14 -30.11
N ARG A 327 -4.45 -1.47 -30.25
CA ARG A 327 -3.34 -2.30 -29.83
C ARG A 327 -2.04 -1.98 -30.58
N GLU A 328 -2.13 -1.69 -31.87
CA GLU A 328 -0.99 -1.27 -32.71
C GLU A 328 -0.36 0.02 -32.17
N LEU A 329 -1.15 1.09 -32.05
CA LEU A 329 -0.65 2.41 -31.65
C LEU A 329 -0.13 2.44 -30.21
N ILE A 330 -0.79 1.75 -29.28
CA ILE A 330 -0.33 1.68 -27.89
C ILE A 330 0.97 0.86 -27.79
N SER A 331 1.08 -0.25 -28.54
CA SER A 331 2.31 -1.06 -28.54
C SER A 331 3.51 -0.26 -29.04
N ASP A 332 3.34 0.51 -30.11
CA ASP A 332 4.39 1.36 -30.67
C ASP A 332 4.84 2.43 -29.68
N MET A 333 3.89 3.08 -28.98
CA MET A 333 4.19 4.10 -27.98
C MET A 333 4.93 3.50 -26.77
N VAL A 334 4.46 2.38 -26.24
CA VAL A 334 5.09 1.70 -25.10
C VAL A 334 6.49 1.21 -25.47
N MET A 335 6.69 0.71 -26.69
CA MET A 335 8.02 0.33 -27.20
C MET A 335 8.97 1.53 -27.22
N LEU A 336 8.52 2.67 -27.73
CA LEU A 336 9.29 3.91 -27.78
C LEU A 336 9.67 4.38 -26.36
N HIS A 337 8.73 4.35 -25.43
CA HIS A 337 8.99 4.71 -24.02
C HIS A 337 10.03 3.78 -23.38
N LYS A 338 9.94 2.46 -23.61
CA LYS A 338 10.93 1.48 -23.12
C LYS A 338 12.31 1.65 -23.77
N GLN A 339 12.38 2.11 -25.02
CA GLN A 339 13.65 2.44 -25.65
C GLN A 339 14.29 3.67 -24.99
N ARG A 340 13.55 4.78 -24.84
CA ARG A 340 14.06 6.01 -24.20
C ARG A 340 14.51 5.78 -22.75
N GLN A 341 13.81 4.92 -21.99
CA GLN A 341 14.22 4.51 -20.65
C GLN A 341 15.58 3.78 -20.65
N ARG A 342 15.80 2.89 -21.62
CA ARG A 342 17.07 2.17 -21.77
C ARG A 342 18.19 3.11 -22.17
N ASP A 343 17.95 4.02 -23.11
CA ASP A 343 18.93 4.99 -23.59
C ASP A 343 19.41 5.91 -22.45
N LEU A 344 18.48 6.37 -21.60
CA LEU A 344 18.83 7.14 -20.40
C LEU A 344 19.65 6.30 -19.40
N SER A 345 19.25 5.05 -19.17
CA SER A 345 19.94 4.15 -18.22
C SER A 345 21.35 3.76 -18.68
N SER A 346 21.61 3.66 -19.99
CA SER A 346 22.95 3.36 -20.53
C SER A 346 23.95 4.49 -20.25
N GLY A 347 23.48 5.74 -20.12
CA GLY A 347 24.34 6.89 -19.84
C GLY A 347 25.18 6.77 -18.56
N CYS A 348 24.67 6.12 -17.50
CA CYS A 348 25.40 5.90 -16.24
C CYS A 348 26.43 4.73 -16.31
N ARG A 349 26.43 3.89 -17.37
CA ARG A 349 27.28 2.68 -17.43
C ARG A 349 28.60 2.88 -18.18
N ASP A 350 28.63 3.78 -19.16
CA ASP A 350 29.70 3.82 -20.17
C ASP A 350 30.61 5.06 -20.10
N GLN A 351 30.45 5.94 -19.11
CA GLN A 351 31.19 7.21 -19.04
C GLN A 351 32.38 7.16 -18.06
N GLU A 352 33.53 7.70 -18.49
CA GLU A 352 34.70 7.97 -17.62
C GLU A 352 34.56 9.26 -16.80
N GLU A 353 33.63 10.13 -17.19
CA GLU A 353 33.35 11.40 -16.52
C GLU A 353 32.38 11.25 -15.34
N THR A 354 32.54 12.11 -14.34
CA THR A 354 31.66 12.16 -13.17
C THR A 354 30.27 12.67 -13.58
N VAL A 355 29.29 11.77 -13.61
CA VAL A 355 27.89 12.12 -13.87
C VAL A 355 27.29 12.81 -12.64
N ASP A 356 26.68 13.98 -12.83
CA ASP A 356 25.87 14.63 -11.80
C ASP A 356 24.57 13.83 -11.57
N VAL A 357 24.45 13.22 -10.40
CA VAL A 357 23.28 12.42 -10.02
C VAL A 357 22.01 13.27 -9.97
N GLY A 358 22.10 14.52 -9.51
CA GLY A 358 20.94 15.41 -9.43
C GLY A 358 20.39 15.78 -10.81
N GLN A 359 21.27 16.03 -11.79
CA GLN A 359 20.86 16.19 -13.19
C GLN A 359 20.25 14.91 -13.77
N HIS A 360 20.84 13.74 -13.50
CA HIS A 360 20.30 12.45 -13.97
C HIS A 360 18.89 12.16 -13.43
N LEU A 361 18.66 12.43 -12.14
CA LEU A 361 17.35 12.29 -11.51
C LEU A 361 16.32 13.25 -12.11
N ARG A 362 16.71 14.49 -12.45
CA ARG A 362 15.85 15.43 -13.19
C ARG A 362 15.51 14.93 -14.59
N CYS A 363 16.47 14.34 -15.31
CA CYS A 363 16.19 13.71 -16.62
C CYS A 363 15.17 12.57 -16.49
N TRP A 364 15.28 11.73 -15.46
CA TRP A 364 14.28 10.70 -15.17
C TRP A 364 12.90 11.29 -14.88
N ARG A 365 12.82 12.34 -14.04
CA ARG A 365 11.55 13.03 -13.74
C ARG A 365 10.87 13.53 -15.01
N ASP A 366 11.61 14.23 -15.86
CA ASP A 366 11.08 14.88 -17.06
C ASP A 366 10.65 13.82 -18.08
N LEU A 367 11.45 12.76 -18.25
CA LEU A 367 11.13 11.62 -19.11
C LEU A 367 9.84 10.92 -18.67
N LEU A 368 9.72 10.60 -17.38
CA LEU A 368 8.56 9.87 -16.85
C LEU A 368 7.28 10.71 -16.87
N THR A 369 7.41 12.02 -16.64
CA THR A 369 6.30 12.96 -16.76
C THR A 369 5.83 13.04 -18.21
N SER A 370 6.75 13.21 -19.17
CA SER A 370 6.44 13.21 -20.61
C SER A 370 5.76 11.91 -21.03
N HIS A 371 6.31 10.76 -20.64
CA HIS A 371 5.73 9.46 -20.96
C HIS A 371 4.30 9.32 -20.44
N SER A 372 4.04 9.75 -19.20
CA SER A 372 2.69 9.67 -18.61
C SER A 372 1.67 10.52 -19.39
N LEU A 373 2.07 11.70 -19.86
CA LEU A 373 1.22 12.60 -20.64
C LEU A 373 1.00 12.08 -22.07
N GLU A 374 2.08 11.69 -22.77
CA GLU A 374 2.03 11.17 -24.14
C GLU A 374 1.12 9.93 -24.24
N LEU A 375 1.27 8.98 -23.31
CA LEU A 375 0.47 7.77 -23.31
C LEU A 375 -0.99 8.06 -22.94
N ALA A 376 -1.23 8.97 -22.01
CA ALA A 376 -2.58 9.37 -21.62
C ALA A 376 -3.32 10.09 -22.74
N GLU A 377 -2.67 11.01 -23.44
CA GLU A 377 -3.22 11.72 -24.59
C GLU A 377 -3.60 10.72 -25.69
N LEU A 378 -2.70 9.79 -26.03
CA LEU A 378 -2.97 8.75 -27.01
C LEU A 378 -4.19 7.90 -26.61
N ILE A 379 -4.24 7.42 -25.37
CA ILE A 379 -5.32 6.57 -24.88
C ILE A 379 -6.65 7.33 -24.85
N ASN A 380 -6.64 8.59 -24.39
CA ASN A 380 -7.82 9.45 -24.35
C ASN A 380 -8.35 9.71 -25.76
N ASN A 381 -7.48 10.00 -26.73
CA ASN A 381 -7.88 10.18 -28.13
C ASN A 381 -8.49 8.90 -28.70
N LEU A 382 -7.89 7.73 -28.43
CA LEU A 382 -8.43 6.44 -28.87
C LEU A 382 -9.77 6.10 -28.22
N ASP A 383 -9.96 6.45 -26.94
CA ASP A 383 -11.23 6.30 -26.22
C ASP A 383 -12.30 7.23 -26.83
N GLU A 384 -11.96 8.50 -27.09
CA GLU A 384 -12.87 9.46 -27.71
C GLU A 384 -13.28 9.07 -29.13
N GLU A 385 -12.33 8.66 -29.97
CA GLU A 385 -12.58 8.18 -31.33
C GLU A 385 -13.53 6.96 -31.32
N ALA A 386 -13.24 5.97 -30.47
CA ALA A 386 -14.08 4.78 -30.36
C ALA A 386 -15.51 5.12 -29.91
N ALA A 387 -15.66 5.98 -28.90
CA ALA A 387 -16.96 6.42 -28.43
C ALA A 387 -17.72 7.23 -29.50
N ALA A 388 -17.03 8.07 -30.27
CA ALA A 388 -17.60 8.85 -31.36
C ALA A 388 -18.12 7.95 -32.49
N ASP A 389 -17.35 6.93 -32.88
CA ASP A 389 -17.73 5.95 -33.91
C ASP A 389 -18.95 5.13 -33.46
N ILE A 390 -18.94 4.62 -32.22
CA ILE A 390 -20.07 3.87 -31.65
C ILE A 390 -21.31 4.75 -31.56
N ARG A 391 -21.17 6.00 -31.11
CA ARG A 391 -22.29 6.97 -31.02
C ARG A 391 -22.87 7.28 -32.38
N LYS A 392 -22.03 7.53 -33.39
CA LYS A 392 -22.44 7.83 -34.76
C LYS A 392 -23.23 6.67 -35.36
N MET A 393 -22.70 5.45 -35.23
CA MET A 393 -23.39 4.23 -35.64
C MET A 393 -24.72 4.09 -34.90
N THR A 394 -24.74 4.24 -33.58
CA THR A 394 -25.94 4.07 -32.74
C THR A 394 -27.03 5.05 -33.16
N MET A 395 -26.65 6.30 -33.40
CA MET A 395 -27.60 7.31 -33.84
C MET A 395 -28.16 7.01 -35.24
N GLY A 396 -27.35 6.52 -36.18
CA GLY A 396 -27.82 6.11 -37.50
C GLY A 396 -28.89 5.00 -37.43
N VAL A 397 -28.66 3.97 -36.63
CA VAL A 397 -29.60 2.86 -36.44
C VAL A 397 -30.89 3.33 -35.74
N ILE A 398 -30.79 4.17 -34.70
CA ILE A 398 -31.96 4.78 -34.05
C ILE A 398 -32.79 5.57 -35.06
N GLN A 399 -32.16 6.40 -35.90
CA GLN A 399 -32.88 7.20 -36.90
C GLN A 399 -33.62 6.32 -37.92
N GLY A 400 -33.00 5.21 -38.35
CA GLY A 400 -33.64 4.21 -39.22
C GLY A 400 -34.88 3.58 -38.58
N ALA A 401 -34.76 3.10 -37.34
CA ALA A 401 -35.89 2.50 -36.61
C ALA A 401 -37.02 3.51 -36.34
N LEU A 402 -36.69 4.77 -36.05
CA LEU A 402 -37.69 5.83 -35.88
C LEU A 402 -38.39 6.18 -37.21
N ALA A 403 -37.71 6.05 -38.35
CA ALA A 403 -38.35 6.20 -39.65
C ALA A 403 -39.34 5.06 -39.92
N GLU A 404 -38.98 3.80 -39.59
CA GLU A 404 -39.89 2.65 -39.66
C GLU A 404 -41.10 2.83 -38.75
N ALA A 405 -40.90 3.21 -37.49
CA ALA A 405 -41.97 3.43 -36.52
C ALA A 405 -43.00 4.48 -36.98
N LYS A 406 -42.55 5.53 -37.69
CA LYS A 406 -43.43 6.56 -38.28
C LYS A 406 -44.34 6.04 -39.37
N THR A 407 -44.04 4.89 -40.00
CA THR A 407 -44.89 4.28 -41.04
C THR A 407 -46.06 3.47 -40.49
N ILE A 408 -46.02 3.11 -39.20
CA ILE A 408 -47.03 2.26 -38.55
C ILE A 408 -48.41 2.95 -38.52
N GLN A 409 -48.46 4.23 -38.12
CA GLN A 409 -49.72 4.97 -38.06
C GLN A 409 -50.38 5.13 -39.46
N PRO A 410 -49.66 5.54 -40.53
CA PRO A 410 -50.19 5.52 -41.89
C PRO A 410 -50.66 4.13 -42.37
N SER A 411 -49.91 3.07 -42.08
CA SER A 411 -50.26 1.69 -42.42
C SER A 411 -51.56 1.26 -41.73
N ALA A 412 -51.71 1.55 -40.44
CA ALA A 412 -52.92 1.30 -39.68
C ALA A 412 -54.12 2.10 -40.22
N ALA A 413 -53.92 3.38 -40.58
CA ALA A 413 -54.96 4.21 -41.20
C ALA A 413 -55.43 3.64 -42.54
N GLN A 414 -54.52 3.10 -43.35
CA GLN A 414 -54.84 2.47 -44.63
C GLN A 414 -55.59 1.13 -44.45
N ALA A 415 -55.17 0.32 -43.47
CA ALA A 415 -55.87 -0.91 -43.10
C ALA A 415 -57.29 -0.63 -42.61
N MET A 416 -57.49 0.46 -41.85
CA MET A 416 -58.84 0.89 -41.47
C MET A 416 -59.68 1.34 -42.66
N LEU A 417 -59.12 2.11 -43.60
CA LEU A 417 -59.84 2.55 -44.81
C LEU A 417 -60.36 1.37 -45.63
N ALA A 418 -59.63 0.25 -45.66
CA ALA A 418 -60.07 -0.98 -46.34
C ALA A 418 -61.27 -1.68 -45.66
N LEU A 419 -61.54 -1.37 -44.38
CA LEU A 419 -62.67 -1.90 -43.62
C LEU A 419 -63.91 -0.99 -43.69
N LEU A 420 -63.80 0.22 -44.24
CA LEU A 420 -64.94 1.13 -44.42
C LEU A 420 -65.72 0.82 -45.73
N PRO A 421 -67.04 1.03 -45.76
CA PRO A 421 -67.84 0.90 -46.98
C PRO A 421 -67.41 1.89 -48.08
N PRO A 422 -67.58 1.55 -49.39
CA PRO A 422 -67.24 2.45 -50.49
C PRO A 422 -67.97 3.80 -50.36
N GLY A 423 -67.21 4.88 -50.14
CA GLY A 423 -67.73 6.26 -49.99
C GLY A 423 -67.73 6.83 -48.57
N ALA A 424 -67.43 6.02 -47.54
CA ALA A 424 -67.27 6.51 -46.17
C ALA A 424 -65.87 7.09 -45.93
N LYS A 425 -65.79 8.33 -45.43
CA LYS A 425 -64.53 8.98 -45.05
C LYS A 425 -64.22 8.65 -43.58
N LEU A 426 -62.94 8.49 -43.24
CA LEU A 426 -62.52 8.51 -41.84
C LEU A 426 -63.02 9.82 -41.18
N PRO A 427 -63.39 9.81 -39.89
CA PRO A 427 -63.55 11.04 -39.14
C PRO A 427 -62.28 11.87 -39.31
N SER A 428 -62.39 13.05 -39.93
CA SER A 428 -61.27 13.97 -40.01
C SER A 428 -60.86 14.31 -38.59
N VAL A 429 -59.63 14.00 -38.21
CA VAL A 429 -59.00 14.60 -37.02
C VAL A 429 -59.18 16.12 -37.17
N PRO A 430 -59.88 16.80 -36.26
CA PRO A 430 -59.91 18.26 -36.30
C PRO A 430 -58.47 18.75 -36.08
N PRO A 431 -57.99 19.74 -36.85
CA PRO A 431 -56.85 20.52 -36.40
C PRO A 431 -57.30 21.28 -35.14
N GLU A 432 -56.79 20.89 -33.97
CA GLU A 432 -56.81 21.74 -32.77
C GLU A 432 -56.07 23.06 -33.08
N PRO A 433 -56.43 24.17 -32.39
CA PRO A 433 -56.54 25.50 -32.98
C PRO A 433 -55.23 26.10 -33.48
N GLU A 434 -55.35 26.87 -34.56
CA GLU A 434 -54.27 27.55 -35.26
C GLU A 434 -53.34 28.35 -34.33
N VAL A 435 -52.08 27.95 -34.31
CA VAL A 435 -50.97 28.90 -34.23
C VAL A 435 -50.17 28.78 -35.53
N GLY A 436 -50.57 29.55 -36.53
CA GLY A 436 -49.74 29.98 -37.66
C GLY A 436 -49.38 28.93 -38.73
N PRO A 437 -49.32 29.32 -40.02
CA PRO A 437 -49.07 28.41 -41.12
C PRO A 437 -47.57 28.12 -41.26
N ARG A 438 -47.04 27.21 -40.42
CA ARG A 438 -45.74 26.52 -40.66
C ARG A 438 -45.52 25.22 -39.88
N GLN A 439 -46.46 24.78 -39.03
CA GLN A 439 -46.22 23.68 -38.08
C GLN A 439 -47.19 22.48 -38.15
N ALA A 440 -47.96 22.31 -39.23
CA ALA A 440 -48.94 21.21 -39.32
C ALA A 440 -48.35 19.83 -39.71
N THR A 441 -47.05 19.74 -40.02
CA THR A 441 -46.31 18.46 -40.18
C THR A 441 -45.54 18.07 -38.91
N ALA A 442 -45.75 18.75 -37.77
CA ALA A 442 -44.73 18.87 -36.72
C ALA A 442 -44.98 18.14 -35.37
N GLN A 443 -46.07 17.42 -35.12
CA GLN A 443 -46.30 16.86 -33.76
C GLN A 443 -45.49 15.58 -33.45
N GLY A 444 -45.43 14.59 -34.37
CA GLY A 444 -44.54 13.42 -34.22
C GLY A 444 -43.05 13.74 -34.44
N THR A 445 -42.78 14.83 -35.15
CA THR A 445 -41.44 15.42 -35.36
C THR A 445 -40.99 16.22 -34.14
N SER A 446 -41.92 16.83 -33.40
CA SER A 446 -41.64 17.60 -32.17
C SER A 446 -41.05 16.73 -31.05
N ALA A 447 -41.61 15.55 -30.78
CA ALA A 447 -41.13 14.70 -29.68
C ALA A 447 -39.69 14.15 -29.90
N VAL A 448 -39.36 13.74 -31.12
CA VAL A 448 -38.01 13.27 -31.48
C VAL A 448 -37.01 14.42 -31.46
N LEU A 449 -37.39 15.61 -31.98
CA LEU A 449 -36.54 16.80 -31.92
C LEU A 449 -36.32 17.27 -30.46
N GLN A 450 -37.36 17.21 -29.63
CA GLN A 450 -37.28 17.51 -28.20
C GLN A 450 -36.40 16.51 -27.44
N GLY A 451 -36.45 15.22 -27.81
CA GLY A 451 -35.53 14.21 -27.29
C GLY A 451 -34.07 14.49 -27.67
N GLN A 452 -33.81 14.86 -28.93
CA GLN A 452 -32.47 15.23 -29.40
C GLN A 452 -31.95 16.53 -28.76
N GLU A 453 -32.81 17.51 -28.53
CA GLU A 453 -32.46 18.73 -27.83
C GLU A 453 -32.10 18.47 -26.37
N ARG A 454 -32.87 17.63 -25.67
CA ARG A 454 -32.56 17.19 -24.30
C ARG A 454 -31.22 16.45 -24.23
N LEU A 455 -30.97 15.53 -25.16
CA LEU A 455 -29.68 14.83 -25.29
C LEU A 455 -28.50 15.81 -25.49
N HIS A 456 -28.70 16.87 -26.27
CA HIS A 456 -27.69 17.91 -26.48
C HIS A 456 -27.44 18.75 -25.23
N GLN A 457 -28.49 19.09 -24.49
CA GLN A 457 -28.38 19.83 -23.22
C GLN A 457 -27.69 18.98 -22.14
N GLU A 458 -28.04 17.70 -22.04
CA GLU A 458 -27.39 16.72 -21.16
C GLU A 458 -25.91 16.59 -21.49
N GLY A 459 -25.56 16.43 -22.77
CA GLY A 459 -24.16 16.40 -23.23
C GLY A 459 -23.37 17.66 -22.86
N LYS A 460 -23.97 18.85 -22.98
CA LYS A 460 -23.35 20.10 -22.54
C LYS A 460 -23.16 20.16 -21.02
N ALA A 461 -24.13 19.69 -20.24
CA ALA A 461 -24.02 19.66 -18.79
C ALA A 461 -22.93 18.67 -18.33
N ALA A 462 -22.89 17.49 -18.93
CA ALA A 462 -21.86 16.48 -18.67
C ALA A 462 -20.46 17.00 -19.04
N LEU A 463 -20.31 17.72 -20.16
CA LEU A 463 -19.03 18.31 -20.56
C LEU A 463 -18.54 19.39 -19.59
N ARG A 464 -19.46 20.25 -19.09
CA ARG A 464 -19.12 21.21 -18.03
C ARG A 464 -18.66 20.51 -16.76
N THR A 465 -19.35 19.44 -16.37
CA THR A 465 -18.97 18.63 -15.20
C THR A 465 -17.57 18.03 -15.36
N LEU A 466 -17.25 17.50 -16.54
CA LEU A 466 -15.90 16.99 -16.85
C LEU A 466 -14.84 18.10 -16.77
N SER A 467 -15.11 19.29 -17.31
CA SER A 467 -14.21 20.45 -17.22
C SER A 467 -13.94 20.84 -15.77
N CYS A 468 -14.99 21.00 -14.96
CA CYS A 468 -14.84 21.31 -13.54
C CYS A 468 -14.09 20.21 -12.78
N THR A 469 -14.29 18.95 -13.16
CA THR A 469 -13.56 17.81 -12.57
C THR A 469 -12.07 17.87 -12.92
N ARG A 470 -11.71 18.17 -14.16
CA ARG A 470 -10.31 18.35 -14.59
C ARG A 470 -9.62 19.47 -13.81
N GLU A 471 -10.26 20.64 -13.72
CA GLU A 471 -9.75 21.78 -12.95
C GLU A 471 -9.58 21.44 -11.46
N ALA A 472 -10.52 20.68 -10.87
CA ALA A 472 -10.42 20.23 -9.48
C ALA A 472 -9.28 19.23 -9.27
N LEU A 473 -9.11 18.28 -10.20
CA LEU A 473 -8.01 17.31 -10.16
C LEU A 473 -6.65 17.98 -10.30
N GLN A 474 -6.54 18.98 -11.18
CA GLN A 474 -5.29 19.73 -11.34
C GLN A 474 -4.93 20.50 -10.07
N ARG A 475 -5.88 21.22 -9.47
CA ARG A 475 -5.66 21.89 -8.17
C ARG A 475 -5.29 20.90 -7.07
N ALA A 476 -5.98 19.76 -7.00
CA ALA A 476 -5.67 18.72 -6.02
C ALA A 476 -4.26 18.13 -6.21
N MET A 477 -3.77 18.00 -7.44
CA MET A 477 -2.40 17.56 -7.74
C MET A 477 -1.36 18.59 -7.26
N GLU A 478 -1.60 19.87 -7.51
CA GLU A 478 -0.72 20.96 -7.07
C GLU A 478 -0.66 21.05 -5.53
N GLU A 479 -1.82 21.00 -4.87
CA GLU A 479 -1.94 20.95 -3.40
C GLU A 479 -1.26 19.71 -2.81
N GLU A 480 -1.45 18.55 -3.45
CA GLU A 480 -0.80 17.29 -3.06
C GLU A 480 0.73 17.40 -3.09
N LEU A 481 1.27 17.95 -4.18
CA LEU A 481 2.71 18.11 -4.34
C LEU A 481 3.28 19.06 -3.29
N GLN A 482 2.59 20.17 -3.01
CA GLN A 482 3.00 21.11 -1.98
C GLN A 482 2.99 20.48 -0.59
N GLN A 483 1.92 19.77 -0.23
CA GLN A 483 1.81 19.07 1.05
C GLN A 483 2.89 18.01 1.22
N GLN A 484 3.25 17.31 0.14
CA GLN A 484 4.27 16.28 0.19
C GLN A 484 5.69 16.87 0.33
N LYS A 485 5.97 18.00 -0.32
CA LYS A 485 7.22 18.78 -0.12
C LYS A 485 7.37 19.26 1.32
N GLU A 486 6.31 19.85 1.88
CA GLU A 486 6.30 20.30 3.27
C GLU A 486 6.51 19.15 4.25
N LEU A 487 5.87 18.00 3.99
CA LEU A 487 6.05 16.80 4.79
C LEU A 487 7.51 16.34 4.81
N ARG A 488 8.17 16.25 3.63
CA ARG A 488 9.59 15.87 3.54
C ARG A 488 10.49 16.84 4.29
N LYS A 489 10.27 18.15 4.11
CA LYS A 489 11.00 19.18 4.84
C LYS A 489 10.84 19.01 6.35
N CYS A 490 9.61 18.85 6.84
CA CYS A 490 9.36 18.62 8.27
C CYS A 490 10.07 17.37 8.79
N CYS A 491 10.10 16.28 8.01
CA CYS A 491 10.82 15.06 8.37
C CYS A 491 12.33 15.28 8.46
N ARG A 492 12.94 16.00 7.49
CA ARG A 492 14.35 16.38 7.53
C ARG A 492 14.68 17.25 8.76
N ASP A 493 13.86 18.26 9.02
CA ASP A 493 14.03 19.15 10.19
C ASP A 493 13.90 18.38 11.51
N PHE A 494 13.00 17.40 11.57
CA PHE A 494 12.84 16.53 12.74
C PHE A 494 14.08 15.65 12.92
N PHE A 495 14.56 14.99 11.87
CA PHE A 495 15.75 14.14 11.93
C PHE A 495 17.00 14.92 12.31
N SER A 496 17.20 16.11 11.72
CA SER A 496 18.30 17.01 12.05
C SER A 496 18.27 17.38 13.54
N ARG A 497 17.13 17.85 14.06
CA ARG A 497 16.95 18.15 15.49
C ARG A 497 17.16 16.92 16.38
N LEU A 498 16.66 15.76 15.96
CA LEU A 498 16.83 14.51 16.70
C LEU A 498 18.31 14.16 16.84
N CYS A 499 19.11 14.31 15.79
CA CYS A 499 20.55 14.04 15.83
C CYS A 499 21.32 15.12 16.61
N LEU A 500 21.04 16.40 16.38
CA LEU A 500 21.71 17.53 17.07
C LEU A 500 21.47 17.55 18.58
N SER A 501 20.37 16.97 19.05
CA SER A 501 20.08 16.85 20.48
C SER A 501 20.92 15.79 21.20
N GLN A 502 21.73 15.00 20.48
CA GLN A 502 22.49 13.90 21.05
C GLN A 502 23.98 14.27 21.18
N LEU A 503 24.51 14.16 22.39
CA LEU A 503 25.87 14.60 22.70
C LEU A 503 26.96 13.53 22.44
N SER A 504 26.58 12.30 22.13
CA SER A 504 27.50 11.15 22.11
C SER A 504 27.46 10.33 20.82
N LEU A 505 26.82 10.83 19.75
CA LEU A 505 26.72 10.08 18.50
C LEU A 505 28.05 10.02 17.77
N SER A 506 28.51 8.80 17.45
CA SER A 506 29.60 8.61 16.52
C SER A 506 29.12 8.79 15.07
N GLU A 507 30.04 8.96 14.14
CA GLU A 507 29.71 9.00 12.70
C GLU A 507 29.00 7.72 12.23
N GLU A 508 29.38 6.56 12.77
CA GLU A 508 28.73 5.29 12.48
C GLU A 508 27.28 5.26 13.00
N ASP A 509 27.02 5.80 14.19
CA ASP A 509 25.66 5.92 14.71
C ASP A 509 24.81 6.89 13.88
N ARG A 510 25.41 7.97 13.38
CA ARG A 510 24.75 8.93 12.48
C ARG A 510 24.38 8.28 11.15
N LEU A 511 25.27 7.49 10.57
CA LEU A 511 24.98 6.73 9.34
C LEU A 511 23.90 5.67 9.57
N ARG A 512 23.93 4.97 10.71
CA ARG A 512 22.89 4.02 11.11
C ARG A 512 21.53 4.71 11.28
N MET A 513 21.51 5.87 11.94
CA MET A 513 20.30 6.69 12.05
C MET A 513 19.82 7.23 10.70
N LYS A 514 20.74 7.63 9.81
CA LYS A 514 20.40 8.11 8.46
C LYS A 514 19.82 6.96 7.62
N LEU A 515 20.31 5.73 7.77
CA LEU A 515 19.71 4.55 7.16
C LEU A 515 18.27 4.32 7.63
N GLU A 516 18.02 4.36 8.95
CA GLU A 516 16.66 4.22 9.50
C GLU A 516 15.74 5.37 9.04
N PHE A 517 16.28 6.59 8.95
CA PHE A 517 15.57 7.74 8.39
C PHE A 517 15.17 7.53 6.93
N GLN A 518 16.07 7.03 6.08
CA GLN A 518 15.76 6.74 4.68
C GLN A 518 14.71 5.63 4.52
N LYS A 519 14.75 4.59 5.37
CA LYS A 519 13.69 3.57 5.42
C LYS A 519 12.32 4.21 5.67
N CYS A 520 12.21 5.11 6.66
CA CYS A 520 10.99 5.85 6.93
C CYS A 520 10.57 6.77 5.77
N LEU A 521 11.50 7.55 5.21
CA LEU A 521 11.21 8.46 4.10
C LEU A 521 10.73 7.73 2.83
N SER A 522 11.25 6.54 2.57
CA SER A 522 10.88 5.76 1.39
C SER A 522 9.42 5.28 1.42
N VAL A 523 8.71 5.38 2.55
CA VAL A 523 7.33 4.86 2.72
C VAL A 523 6.28 5.92 3.06
N ILE A 524 6.63 7.21 3.11
CA ILE A 524 5.68 8.33 3.37
C ILE A 524 4.98 8.85 2.10
N ASP A 525 5.15 8.17 0.97
CA ASP A 525 4.58 8.54 -0.33
C ASP A 525 3.04 8.49 -0.37
N ARG A 526 2.48 9.05 -1.45
CA ARG A 526 1.06 8.93 -1.80
C ARG A 526 0.88 7.82 -2.83
N CYS A 527 1.06 6.58 -2.39
CA CYS A 527 0.92 5.42 -3.27
C CYS A 527 -0.45 5.38 -3.98
N LEU A 528 -0.49 4.76 -5.17
CA LEU A 528 -1.65 4.83 -6.07
C LEU A 528 -2.84 3.99 -5.58
N VAL A 529 -2.60 2.72 -5.26
CA VAL A 529 -3.67 1.71 -5.10
C VAL A 529 -4.29 1.73 -3.71
N LEU A 530 -3.48 1.68 -2.65
CA LEU A 530 -3.98 1.43 -1.29
C LEU A 530 -4.98 2.50 -0.81
N PRO A 531 -4.75 3.82 -1.01
CA PRO A 531 -5.73 4.83 -0.62
C PRO A 531 -7.07 4.68 -1.36
N HIS A 532 -7.03 4.28 -2.64
CA HIS A 532 -8.25 4.07 -3.42
C HIS A 532 -9.01 2.83 -2.94
N ALA A 533 -8.32 1.71 -2.67
CA ALA A 533 -8.97 0.50 -2.18
C ALA A 533 -9.58 0.68 -0.77
N VAL A 534 -8.85 1.37 0.12
CA VAL A 534 -9.33 1.69 1.48
C VAL A 534 -10.54 2.60 1.44
N SER A 535 -10.54 3.63 0.58
CA SER A 535 -11.69 4.55 0.46
C SER A 535 -12.95 3.82 -0.01
N ARG A 536 -12.82 2.91 -0.99
CA ARG A 536 -13.92 2.06 -1.47
C ARG A 536 -14.49 1.18 -0.35
N THR A 537 -13.65 0.44 0.37
CA THR A 537 -14.15 -0.41 1.47
C THR A 537 -14.80 0.40 2.58
N LYS A 538 -14.22 1.53 2.97
CA LYS A 538 -14.79 2.42 4.00
C LYS A 538 -16.13 3.00 3.55
N LEU A 539 -16.24 3.44 2.30
CA LEU A 539 -17.51 3.91 1.72
C LEU A 539 -18.58 2.82 1.78
N HIS A 540 -18.27 1.60 1.32
CA HIS A 540 -19.19 0.47 1.41
C HIS A 540 -19.59 0.12 2.85
N THR A 541 -18.65 0.20 3.79
CA THR A 541 -18.91 -0.04 5.23
C THR A 541 -19.81 1.05 5.82
N ALA A 542 -19.57 2.32 5.47
CA ALA A 542 -20.38 3.46 5.90
C ALA A 542 -21.81 3.38 5.35
N MET A 543 -21.96 3.06 4.05
CA MET A 543 -23.26 2.83 3.41
C MET A 543 -24.02 1.66 4.06
N ALA A 544 -23.33 0.55 4.37
CA ALA A 544 -23.92 -0.58 5.09
C ALA A 544 -24.38 -0.20 6.51
N ALA A 545 -23.58 0.56 7.25
CA ALA A 545 -23.93 1.05 8.59
C ALA A 545 -25.11 2.03 8.56
N TRP A 546 -25.17 2.91 7.56
CA TRP A 546 -26.29 3.83 7.35
C TRP A 546 -27.60 3.06 7.12
N ARG A 547 -27.58 2.06 6.22
CA ARG A 547 -28.76 1.21 5.96
C ARG A 547 -29.22 0.47 7.21
N LYS A 548 -28.28 -0.12 7.96
CA LYS A 548 -28.61 -0.88 9.18
C LYS A 548 -29.34 0.01 10.20
N LYS A 549 -28.91 1.27 10.36
CA LYS A 549 -29.62 2.26 11.19
C LYS A 549 -31.03 2.54 10.67
N GLY A 550 -31.20 2.64 9.35
CA GLY A 550 -32.51 2.78 8.72
C GLY A 550 -33.43 1.60 9.00
N GLU A 551 -32.93 0.36 8.88
CA GLU A 551 -33.67 -0.87 9.20
C GLU A 551 -34.05 -0.93 10.69
N GLU A 552 -33.13 -0.56 11.60
CA GLU A 552 -33.40 -0.52 13.05
C GLU A 552 -34.49 0.50 13.40
N GLN A 553 -34.48 1.69 12.81
CA GLN A 553 -35.51 2.72 13.01
C GLN A 553 -36.90 2.26 12.54
N MET A 554 -36.97 1.48 11.47
CA MET A 554 -38.22 0.88 10.98
C MET A 554 -38.78 -0.11 12.02
N THR A 555 -37.92 -0.94 12.63
CA THR A 555 -38.35 -1.90 13.67
C THR A 555 -38.76 -1.26 15.00
N SER A 556 -38.20 -0.10 15.36
CA SER A 556 -38.62 0.63 16.57
C SER A 556 -39.96 1.33 16.42
N ASN A 557 -40.27 1.86 15.24
CA ASN A 557 -41.55 2.50 14.96
C ASN A 557 -42.70 1.48 14.81
N GLY A 558 -42.40 0.26 14.35
CA GLY A 558 -43.39 -0.83 14.25
C GLY A 558 -43.92 -1.35 15.59
N LYS A 559 -43.14 -1.28 16.67
CA LYS A 559 -43.55 -1.73 18.02
C LYS A 559 -44.64 -0.87 18.67
N ALA A 560 -44.91 0.32 18.13
CA ALA A 560 -45.98 1.20 18.64
C ALA A 560 -47.39 0.82 18.13
N CYS A 561 -47.52 -0.15 17.21
CA CYS A 561 -48.77 -0.48 16.51
C CYS A 561 -49.26 -1.92 16.73
N GLU A 562 -48.94 -2.55 17.87
CA GLU A 562 -49.37 -3.93 18.19
C GLU A 562 -50.80 -3.99 18.74
N SER A 563 -51.80 -3.74 17.89
CA SER A 563 -53.17 -4.23 18.13
C SER A 563 -54.01 -4.21 16.84
N ARG A 564 -53.89 -5.20 15.94
CA ARG A 564 -54.87 -5.47 14.85
C ARG A 564 -54.65 -6.83 14.17
N LYS A 565 -55.63 -7.25 13.36
CA LYS A 565 -56.00 -8.63 12.99
C LYS A 565 -55.10 -9.26 11.89
N LYS A 566 -55.06 -10.60 11.84
CA LYS A 566 -54.29 -11.48 10.93
C LYS A 566 -54.28 -11.17 9.42
N THR A 567 -55.23 -10.38 8.89
CA THR A 567 -55.24 -9.92 7.49
C THR A 567 -54.30 -8.74 7.24
N ASP A 568 -53.83 -8.05 8.28
CA ASP A 568 -52.83 -6.98 8.18
C ASP A 568 -51.39 -7.52 8.03
N ASP A 569 -51.11 -8.77 8.41
CA ASP A 569 -49.74 -9.28 8.53
C ASP A 569 -49.01 -9.42 7.18
N LEU A 570 -49.72 -9.81 6.11
CA LEU A 570 -49.17 -9.91 4.76
C LEU A 570 -48.91 -8.51 4.17
N LEU A 571 -49.82 -7.57 4.38
CA LEU A 571 -49.66 -6.19 3.93
C LEU A 571 -48.50 -5.51 4.66
N LEU A 572 -48.38 -5.68 5.98
CA LEU A 572 -47.25 -5.20 6.77
C LEU A 572 -45.92 -5.80 6.29
N PHE A 573 -45.91 -7.09 5.92
CA PHE A 573 -44.73 -7.72 5.34
C PHE A 573 -44.38 -7.14 3.97
N GLN A 574 -45.35 -6.95 3.07
CA GLN A 574 -45.12 -6.33 1.76
C GLN A 574 -44.62 -4.88 1.88
N THR A 575 -45.19 -4.09 2.81
CA THR A 575 -44.73 -2.74 3.10
C THR A 575 -43.29 -2.74 3.61
N SER A 576 -42.96 -3.64 4.54
CA SER A 576 -41.59 -3.80 5.05
C SER A 576 -40.59 -4.18 3.95
N LEU A 577 -40.97 -5.04 2.99
CA LEU A 577 -40.14 -5.34 1.82
C LEU A 577 -39.93 -4.11 0.93
N GLN A 578 -40.99 -3.34 0.67
CA GLN A 578 -40.91 -2.11 -0.11
C GLN A 578 -40.01 -1.07 0.55
N GLU A 579 -40.15 -0.86 1.86
CA GLU A 579 -39.31 0.03 2.65
C GLU A 579 -37.84 -0.38 2.60
N ARG A 580 -37.53 -1.68 2.76
CA ARG A 580 -36.16 -2.18 2.62
C ARG A 580 -35.59 -1.95 1.23
N ILE A 581 -36.37 -2.17 0.17
CA ILE A 581 -35.96 -1.88 -1.21
C ILE A 581 -35.67 -0.37 -1.38
N GLN A 582 -36.51 0.50 -0.83
CA GLN A 582 -36.29 1.95 -0.86
C GLN A 582 -34.99 2.35 -0.16
N LEU A 583 -34.61 1.70 0.94
CA LEU A 583 -33.32 1.95 1.58
C LEU A 583 -32.13 1.65 0.65
N PHE A 584 -32.22 0.65 -0.24
CA PHE A 584 -31.18 0.40 -1.25
C PHE A 584 -31.15 1.48 -2.33
N GLU A 585 -32.30 2.04 -2.69
CA GLU A 585 -32.38 3.13 -3.68
C GLU A 585 -31.83 4.44 -3.10
N GLN A 586 -32.18 4.77 -1.85
CA GLN A 586 -31.68 5.95 -1.13
C GLN A 586 -30.19 5.88 -0.78
N GLU A 587 -29.63 4.68 -0.59
CA GLU A 587 -28.19 4.51 -0.31
C GLU A 587 -27.32 5.20 -1.38
N LYS A 588 -27.74 5.14 -2.65
CA LYS A 588 -27.02 5.78 -3.76
C LYS A 588 -27.02 7.31 -3.67
N GLU A 589 -28.09 7.90 -3.14
CA GLU A 589 -28.20 9.36 -2.96
C GLU A 589 -27.29 9.85 -1.82
N MET A 590 -27.01 8.99 -0.84
CA MET A 590 -26.14 9.30 0.29
C MET A 590 -24.65 9.10 0.02
N GLU A 591 -24.29 8.50 -1.12
CA GLU A 591 -22.91 8.11 -1.46
C GLU A 591 -21.94 9.29 -1.40
N THR A 592 -22.30 10.43 -1.97
CA THR A 592 -21.45 11.64 -2.02
C THR A 592 -21.16 12.20 -0.62
N GLY A 593 -22.20 12.35 0.22
CA GLY A 593 -22.03 12.86 1.59
C GLY A 593 -21.29 11.89 2.52
N LEU A 594 -21.44 10.59 2.31
CA LEU A 594 -20.65 9.59 3.04
C LEU A 594 -19.19 9.55 2.57
N MET A 595 -18.93 9.78 1.29
CA MET A 595 -17.57 9.83 0.75
C MET A 595 -16.76 10.98 1.35
N GLU A 596 -17.36 12.15 1.56
CA GLU A 596 -16.71 13.27 2.26
C GLU A 596 -16.24 12.88 3.67
N GLN A 597 -17.09 12.19 4.44
CA GLN A 597 -16.74 11.70 5.79
C GLN A 597 -15.60 10.66 5.74
N VAL A 598 -15.61 9.77 4.75
CA VAL A 598 -14.54 8.78 4.55
C VAL A 598 -13.21 9.46 4.24
N LEU A 599 -13.21 10.49 3.39
CA LEU A 599 -11.99 11.24 3.06
C LEU A 599 -11.39 11.92 4.31
N GLU A 600 -12.22 12.52 5.17
CA GLU A 600 -11.76 13.10 6.44
C GLU A 600 -11.17 12.05 7.39
N GLU A 601 -11.81 10.89 7.51
CA GLU A 601 -11.30 9.78 8.33
C GLU A 601 -9.93 9.30 7.82
N MET A 602 -9.79 9.12 6.51
CA MET A 602 -8.54 8.69 5.89
C MET A 602 -7.42 9.72 6.07
N GLN A 603 -7.75 11.02 6.04
CA GLN A 603 -6.77 12.07 6.33
C GLN A 603 -6.26 11.98 7.77
N LYS A 604 -7.15 11.70 8.75
CA LYS A 604 -6.77 11.47 10.15
C LYS A 604 -5.90 10.23 10.30
N GLU A 605 -6.22 9.13 9.64
CA GLU A 605 -5.41 7.90 9.63
C GLU A 605 -4.02 8.13 9.05
N ARG A 606 -3.93 8.86 7.92
CA ARG A 606 -2.64 9.26 7.34
C ARG A 606 -1.82 10.07 8.34
N SER A 607 -2.42 11.04 9.04
CA SER A 607 -1.71 11.82 10.06
C SER A 607 -1.19 10.97 11.22
N ALA A 608 -1.91 9.90 11.59
CA ALA A 608 -1.50 8.97 12.63
C ALA A 608 -0.35 8.07 12.17
N LEU A 609 -0.42 7.57 10.93
CA LEU A 609 0.67 6.81 10.31
C LEU A 609 1.96 7.63 10.26
N LEU A 610 1.88 8.89 9.82
CA LEU A 610 3.05 9.78 9.75
C LEU A 610 3.69 10.02 11.13
N ARG A 611 2.87 10.18 12.18
CA ARG A 611 3.38 10.26 13.57
C ARG A 611 4.06 8.96 14.03
N SER A 612 3.52 7.80 13.65
CA SER A 612 4.16 6.53 14.00
C SER A 612 5.53 6.34 13.35
N GLN A 613 5.77 6.94 12.17
CA GLN A 613 7.10 6.93 11.53
C GLN A 613 8.11 7.76 12.33
N THR A 614 7.72 8.94 12.82
CA THR A 614 8.59 9.76 13.68
C THR A 614 8.88 9.08 15.01
N ASP A 615 7.88 8.40 15.59
CA ASP A 615 8.07 7.60 16.81
C ASP A 615 9.06 6.45 16.59
N GLY A 616 9.01 5.82 15.40
CA GLY A 616 9.96 4.78 15.00
C GLY A 616 11.42 5.26 15.04
N LEU A 617 11.69 6.47 14.54
CA LEU A 617 13.03 7.07 14.59
C LEU A 617 13.49 7.35 16.03
N ALA A 618 12.57 7.83 16.88
CA ALA A 618 12.86 8.04 18.30
C ALA A 618 13.21 6.72 19.00
N VAL A 619 12.51 5.63 18.68
CA VAL A 619 12.80 4.27 19.19
C VAL A 619 14.17 3.78 18.72
N GLN A 620 14.55 4.02 17.46
CA GLN A 620 15.89 3.66 16.97
C GLN A 620 16.99 4.43 17.68
N MET A 621 16.80 5.75 17.89
CA MET A 621 17.73 6.56 18.67
C MET A 621 17.87 6.04 20.11
N ALA A 622 16.76 5.70 20.77
CA ALA A 622 16.78 5.11 22.10
C ALA A 622 17.50 3.75 22.13
N THR A 623 17.37 2.95 21.06
CA THR A 623 18.06 1.66 20.92
C THR A 623 19.57 1.83 20.84
N ILE A 624 20.06 2.82 20.08
CA ILE A 624 21.49 3.15 20.02
C ILE A 624 22.01 3.55 21.40
N HIS A 625 21.29 4.43 22.11
CA HIS A 625 21.67 4.84 23.47
C HIS A 625 21.67 3.69 24.46
N TYR A 626 20.67 2.80 24.36
CA TYR A 626 20.61 1.61 25.19
C TYR A 626 21.81 0.69 24.95
N GLN A 627 22.15 0.41 23.69
CA GLN A 627 23.32 -0.39 23.32
C GLN A 627 24.63 0.23 23.81
N LYS A 628 24.76 1.55 23.72
CA LYS A 628 25.91 2.26 24.30
C LYS A 628 25.96 2.12 25.80
N ALA A 629 24.85 2.39 26.49
CA ALA A 629 24.77 2.27 27.94
C ALA A 629 25.13 0.85 28.42
N GLU A 630 24.67 -0.18 27.71
CA GLU A 630 25.03 -1.58 27.96
C GLU A 630 26.54 -1.79 27.82
N ARG A 631 27.15 -1.36 26.71
CA ARG A 631 28.61 -1.43 26.50
C ARG A 631 29.38 -0.71 27.61
N TRP A 632 29.00 0.52 27.93
CA TRP A 632 29.63 1.31 28.99
C TRP A 632 29.51 0.62 30.35
N THR A 633 28.35 0.06 30.66
CA THR A 633 28.14 -0.68 31.91
C THR A 633 29.06 -1.90 31.97
N THR A 634 29.12 -2.70 30.91
CA THR A 634 30.01 -3.88 30.86
C THR A 634 31.49 -3.50 30.99
N LEU A 635 31.89 -2.38 30.40
CA LEU A 635 33.27 -1.91 30.45
C LEU A 635 33.65 -1.36 31.83
N LEU A 636 32.75 -0.63 32.48
CA LEU A 636 32.93 -0.16 33.85
C LEU A 636 32.94 -1.31 34.87
N GLU A 637 32.10 -2.32 34.67
CA GLU A 637 32.13 -3.54 35.47
C GLU A 637 33.47 -4.27 35.30
N ALA A 638 33.93 -4.45 34.05
CA ALA A 638 35.21 -5.08 33.75
C ALA A 638 36.40 -4.31 34.36
N SER A 639 36.44 -2.98 34.25
CA SER A 639 37.50 -2.17 34.85
C SER A 639 37.43 -2.18 36.38
N GLY A 640 36.24 -2.13 36.99
CA GLY A 640 36.06 -2.28 38.43
C GLY A 640 36.53 -3.64 38.97
N ALA A 641 36.30 -4.71 38.21
CA ALA A 641 36.84 -6.03 38.52
C ALA A 641 38.35 -6.10 38.33
N ALA A 642 38.89 -5.47 37.28
CA ALA A 642 40.33 -5.37 37.05
C ALA A 642 41.02 -4.67 38.23
N LEU A 643 40.53 -3.50 38.66
CA LEU A 643 41.06 -2.79 39.83
C LEU A 643 40.98 -3.61 41.12
N SER A 644 39.88 -4.34 41.32
CA SER A 644 39.73 -5.25 42.47
C SER A 644 40.74 -6.39 42.42
N LEU A 645 40.97 -6.97 41.25
CA LEU A 645 41.98 -7.98 41.01
C LEU A 645 43.39 -7.42 41.25
N GLN A 646 43.72 -6.24 40.69
CA GLN A 646 45.00 -5.56 40.92
C GLN A 646 45.29 -5.40 42.41
N SER A 647 44.31 -4.94 43.21
CA SER A 647 44.44 -4.78 44.66
C SER A 647 44.84 -6.09 45.35
N LEU A 648 44.16 -7.19 45.01
CA LEU A 648 44.44 -8.52 45.56
C LEU A 648 45.81 -9.05 45.13
N LEU A 649 46.20 -8.83 43.87
CA LEU A 649 47.49 -9.24 43.33
C LEU A 649 48.63 -8.45 43.98
N ILE A 650 48.48 -7.14 44.17
CA ILE A 650 49.44 -6.29 44.90
C ILE A 650 49.55 -6.75 46.35
N GLN A 651 48.43 -7.08 47.00
CA GLN A 651 48.44 -7.60 48.36
C GLN A 651 49.18 -8.94 48.46
N LEU A 652 48.94 -9.86 47.51
CA LEU A 652 49.71 -11.11 47.42
C LEU A 652 51.21 -10.86 47.22
N LEU A 653 51.58 -9.91 46.34
CA LEU A 653 52.98 -9.56 46.11
C LEU A 653 53.64 -8.97 47.36
N ARG A 654 52.90 -8.21 48.18
CA ARG A 654 53.39 -7.69 49.47
C ARG A 654 53.55 -8.79 50.52
N GLU A 655 52.67 -9.78 50.52
CA GLU A 655 52.72 -10.94 51.44
C GLU A 655 53.84 -11.93 51.06
N ARG A 656 54.16 -12.06 49.77
CA ARG A 656 55.32 -12.81 49.29
C ARG A 656 56.59 -11.99 49.46
N LYS A 657 57.51 -12.42 50.33
CA LYS A 657 58.84 -11.78 50.54
C LYS A 657 59.81 -11.90 49.34
N HIS A 658 59.32 -12.07 48.11
CA HIS A 658 60.09 -12.55 46.97
C HIS A 658 60.35 -11.51 45.86
N LEU A 659 59.65 -10.36 45.88
CA LEU A 659 59.97 -9.19 45.04
C LEU A 659 60.65 -8.13 45.90
N GLU A 660 61.72 -7.51 45.40
CA GLU A 660 62.31 -6.35 46.07
C GLU A 660 61.30 -5.19 46.06
N LYS A 661 61.11 -4.50 47.19
CA LYS A 661 60.20 -3.34 47.27
C LYS A 661 60.46 -2.29 46.19
N GLN A 662 61.71 -2.23 45.69
CA GLN A 662 62.16 -1.36 44.62
C GLN A 662 61.54 -1.72 43.26
N GLU A 663 61.42 -3.01 42.92
CA GLU A 663 60.91 -3.49 41.63
C GLU A 663 59.39 -3.27 41.51
N LEU A 664 58.65 -3.49 42.60
CA LEU A 664 57.21 -3.21 42.64
C LEU A 664 56.94 -1.69 42.57
N ALA A 665 57.79 -0.88 43.21
CA ALA A 665 57.69 0.58 43.12
C ALA A 665 57.98 1.07 41.71
N GLN A 666 58.97 0.51 41.02
CA GLN A 666 59.28 0.82 39.61
C GLN A 666 58.15 0.41 38.66
N LEU A 667 57.52 -0.76 38.87
CA LEU A 667 56.38 -1.21 38.06
C LEU A 667 55.17 -0.26 38.20
N ILE A 668 54.82 0.11 39.43
CA ILE A 668 53.71 1.04 39.70
C ILE A 668 54.04 2.42 39.13
N GLN A 669 55.28 2.88 39.30
CA GLN A 669 55.71 4.19 38.80
C GLN A 669 55.72 4.25 37.27
N SER A 670 56.15 3.19 36.58
CA SER A 670 56.03 3.04 35.13
C SER A 670 54.58 3.17 34.68
N TYR A 671 53.67 2.41 35.29
CA TYR A 671 52.25 2.48 34.93
C TYR A 671 51.62 3.86 35.18
N CYS A 672 51.94 4.51 36.31
CA CYS A 672 51.47 5.89 36.56
C CYS A 672 52.02 6.88 35.52
N GLN A 673 53.26 6.67 35.06
CA GLN A 673 53.90 7.51 34.07
C GLN A 673 53.30 7.26 32.67
N ASP A 674 53.06 6.00 32.30
CA ASP A 674 52.38 5.60 31.06
C ASP A 674 50.93 6.14 31.01
N LEU A 675 50.21 6.14 32.13
CA LEU A 675 48.89 6.76 32.26
C LEU A 675 48.93 8.27 32.04
N GLN A 676 49.92 8.93 32.64
CA GLN A 676 50.07 10.39 32.56
C GLN A 676 50.53 10.83 31.16
N GLU A 677 51.35 10.03 30.47
CA GLU A 677 51.71 10.23 29.06
C GLU A 677 50.51 10.02 28.13
N ALA A 678 49.69 9.01 28.40
CA ALA A 678 48.44 8.77 27.66
C ALA A 678 47.43 9.93 27.80
N GLU A 679 47.24 10.47 29.01
CA GLU A 679 46.41 11.66 29.25
C GLU A 679 46.92 12.86 28.45
N GLN A 680 48.23 13.11 28.45
CA GLN A 680 48.83 14.22 27.70
C GLN A 680 48.76 14.06 26.16
N HIS A 681 48.77 12.83 25.66
CA HIS A 681 48.59 12.53 24.24
C HIS A 681 47.15 12.80 23.79
N LEU A 682 46.16 12.43 24.60
CA LEU A 682 44.74 12.70 24.34
C LEU A 682 44.42 14.20 24.41
N GLU A 683 44.95 14.94 25.41
CA GLU A 683 44.80 16.40 25.48
C GLU A 683 45.41 17.13 24.27
N LYS A 684 46.51 16.61 23.71
CA LYS A 684 47.12 17.15 22.48
C LYS A 684 46.28 16.88 21.24
N ASP A 685 45.65 15.71 21.15
CA ASP A 685 44.75 15.37 20.04
C ASP A 685 43.45 16.19 20.11
N GLU A 686 42.92 16.48 21.31
CA GLU A 686 41.81 17.42 21.52
C GLU A 686 42.13 18.84 21.03
N LEU A 687 43.34 19.33 21.33
CA LEU A 687 43.81 20.66 20.90
C LEU A 687 43.99 20.73 19.36
N GLN A 688 44.55 19.69 18.75
CA GLN A 688 44.71 19.63 17.28
C GLN A 688 43.37 19.54 16.54
N SER A 689 42.39 18.80 17.08
CA SER A 689 41.04 18.74 16.51
C SER A 689 40.28 20.06 16.65
N CYS A 690 40.61 20.90 17.63
CA CYS A 690 40.01 22.23 17.80
C CYS A 690 40.61 23.29 16.84
N GLU A 691 41.86 23.11 16.41
CA GLU A 691 42.58 24.07 15.55
C GLU A 691 42.38 23.82 14.04
N SER A 692 42.07 22.59 13.61
CA SER A 692 41.86 22.26 12.19
C SER A 692 40.50 22.71 11.62
N GLY A 693 39.63 23.29 12.43
CA GLY A 693 38.28 23.75 12.06
C GLY A 693 38.12 25.26 11.88
N VAL A 694 39.21 26.02 11.69
CA VAL A 694 39.12 27.47 11.40
C VAL A 694 39.12 27.70 9.88
N PRO A 695 38.04 28.19 9.26
CA PRO A 695 38.16 28.77 7.94
C PRO A 695 38.99 30.05 8.07
N SER A 696 40.14 30.09 7.38
CA SER A 696 40.98 31.27 7.28
C SER A 696 40.18 32.43 6.70
N GLY A 697 39.75 33.35 7.56
CA GLY A 697 39.01 34.55 7.17
C GLY A 697 39.86 35.47 6.31
N ARG A 698 39.50 35.60 5.03
CA ARG A 698 40.00 36.67 4.16
C ARG A 698 38.85 37.63 3.81
N SER A 699 38.81 38.73 4.57
CA SER A 699 38.33 40.08 4.20
C SER A 699 36.99 40.20 3.43
N CYS A 700 35.93 40.54 4.16
CA CYS A 700 34.71 41.15 3.61
C CYS A 700 34.99 42.52 2.96
N HIS A 701 34.54 42.69 1.71
CA HIS A 701 33.95 43.95 1.23
C HIS A 701 32.97 43.71 0.07
N LYS A 702 31.67 44.00 0.33
CA LYS A 702 30.54 44.44 -0.55
C LYS A 702 30.11 43.51 -1.71
N GLU A 703 28.85 43.31 -2.11
CA GLU A 703 27.46 43.74 -1.82
C GLU A 703 26.51 42.67 -2.46
N PRO A 704 25.16 42.69 -2.29
CA PRO A 704 24.30 41.51 -2.48
C PRO A 704 23.71 41.37 -3.88
N GLU A 705 23.72 40.16 -4.46
CA GLU A 705 22.82 39.76 -5.53
C GLU A 705 22.37 38.29 -5.35
N GLU A 706 21.13 38.05 -5.78
CA GLU A 706 20.26 36.93 -5.49
C GLU A 706 20.76 35.60 -6.05
N GLU A 707 21.08 34.64 -5.18
CA GLU A 707 21.13 33.20 -5.52
C GLU A 707 20.82 32.38 -4.26
N GLU A 708 19.64 31.75 -4.23
CA GLU A 708 19.30 30.73 -3.23
C GLU A 708 20.18 29.49 -3.48
N CYS A 709 21.35 29.45 -2.87
CA CYS A 709 22.24 28.30 -2.88
C CYS A 709 22.49 27.81 -1.44
N SER A 710 21.67 26.81 -1.06
CA SER A 710 21.92 25.75 -0.07
C SER A 710 22.82 26.05 1.15
N ASP A 711 22.22 26.61 2.21
CA ASP A 711 22.73 26.57 3.59
C ASP A 711 22.62 25.17 4.26
N GLU A 712 22.41 24.08 3.51
CA GLU A 712 22.21 22.74 4.10
C GLU A 712 23.53 22.05 4.51
N ASP A 713 24.67 22.43 3.93
CA ASP A 713 25.97 21.80 4.23
C ASP A 713 26.62 22.31 5.53
N GLU A 714 26.21 23.47 6.05
CA GLU A 714 26.75 24.03 7.30
C GLU A 714 26.06 23.53 8.58
N GLN A 715 24.90 22.86 8.48
CA GLN A 715 24.14 22.43 9.67
C GLN A 715 24.72 21.21 10.42
N PHE A 716 25.77 20.57 9.89
CA PHE A 716 26.34 19.35 10.47
C PHE A 716 27.70 19.53 11.18
N GLN A 717 28.23 20.75 11.28
CA GLN A 717 29.50 21.00 11.98
C GLN A 717 29.31 21.30 13.48
N LEU A 718 29.80 20.36 14.29
CA LEU A 718 29.61 20.26 15.74
C LEU A 718 30.89 20.62 16.50
N ARG A 719 30.84 21.72 17.27
CA ARG A 719 31.80 21.98 18.36
C ARG A 719 31.44 21.27 19.68
N SER A 720 30.19 20.82 19.83
CA SER A 720 29.65 20.27 21.10
C SER A 720 29.84 18.75 21.25
N ASP A 721 29.67 17.98 20.17
CA ASP A 721 29.76 16.51 20.20
C ASP A 721 31.19 16.02 20.43
N ALA A 722 32.19 16.81 20.03
CA ALA A 722 33.60 16.48 20.22
C ALA A 722 33.95 16.34 21.72
N MET A 723 33.48 17.24 22.59
CA MET A 723 33.89 17.26 23.99
C MET A 723 33.38 16.05 24.79
N MET A 724 32.16 15.58 24.55
CA MET A 724 31.64 14.43 25.31
C MET A 724 32.15 13.11 24.76
N THR A 725 32.37 13.02 23.43
CA THR A 725 32.99 11.85 22.82
C THR A 725 34.46 11.71 23.22
N THR A 726 35.20 12.82 23.35
CA THR A 726 36.59 12.79 23.83
C THR A 726 36.68 12.36 25.29
N VAL A 727 35.84 12.91 26.18
CA VAL A 727 35.76 12.48 27.59
C VAL A 727 35.46 10.98 27.72
N LEU A 728 34.57 10.46 26.88
CA LEU A 728 34.25 9.03 26.85
C LEU A 728 35.41 8.19 26.30
N GLN A 729 36.11 8.64 25.25
CA GLN A 729 37.31 7.98 24.72
C GLN A 729 38.47 7.99 25.72
N GLU A 730 38.65 9.09 26.45
CA GLU A 730 39.62 9.21 27.52
C GLU A 730 39.35 8.16 28.62
N ALA A 731 38.08 8.04 29.04
CA ALA A 731 37.67 7.01 30.01
C ALA A 731 37.92 5.58 29.50
N LEU A 732 37.69 5.30 28.21
CA LEU A 732 37.98 3.99 27.60
C LEU A 732 39.47 3.68 27.61
N HIS A 733 40.28 4.62 27.16
CA HIS A 733 41.72 4.44 27.09
C HIS A 733 42.30 4.17 28.49
N LYS A 734 41.82 4.89 29.52
CA LYS A 734 42.18 4.62 30.92
C LYS A 734 41.80 3.20 31.35
N CYS A 735 40.58 2.75 31.03
CA CYS A 735 40.15 1.37 31.34
C CYS A 735 41.00 0.29 30.62
N GLU A 736 41.45 0.54 29.39
CA GLU A 736 42.33 -0.37 28.66
C GLU A 736 43.74 -0.43 29.28
N ARG A 737 44.31 0.72 29.67
CA ARG A 737 45.58 0.78 30.41
C ARG A 737 45.49 0.00 31.73
N ASP A 738 44.37 0.10 32.44
CA ASP A 738 44.12 -0.64 33.68
C ASP A 738 44.13 -2.16 33.44
N LEU A 739 43.53 -2.63 32.36
CA LEU A 739 43.53 -4.05 31.99
C LEU A 739 44.94 -4.55 31.66
N GLU A 740 45.74 -3.76 30.94
CA GLU A 740 47.13 -4.13 30.63
C GLU A 740 48.00 -4.21 31.89
N PHE A 741 47.88 -3.25 32.81
CA PHE A 741 48.57 -3.30 34.10
C PHE A 741 48.15 -4.53 34.91
N THR A 742 46.86 -4.86 34.90
CA THR A 742 46.34 -6.09 35.52
C THR A 742 47.00 -7.33 34.90
N SER A 743 47.19 -7.37 33.58
CA SER A 743 47.88 -8.46 32.89
C SER A 743 49.34 -8.59 33.36
N GLN A 744 50.05 -7.47 33.49
CA GLN A 744 51.42 -7.47 34.01
C GLN A 744 51.50 -8.00 35.45
N LEU A 745 50.57 -7.60 36.32
CA LEU A 745 50.49 -8.11 37.70
C LEU A 745 50.19 -9.61 37.76
N VAL A 746 49.30 -10.11 36.89
CA VAL A 746 49.00 -11.55 36.78
C VAL A 746 50.25 -12.35 36.36
N LYS A 747 51.03 -11.83 35.40
CA LYS A 747 52.30 -12.45 35.00
C LYS A 747 53.31 -12.51 36.14
N GLN A 748 53.46 -11.41 36.90
CA GLN A 748 54.40 -11.34 38.03
C GLN A 748 54.00 -12.22 39.22
N THR A 749 52.70 -12.37 39.47
CA THR A 749 52.17 -13.21 40.56
C THR A 749 52.10 -14.70 40.23
N ARG A 750 52.22 -15.08 38.95
CA ARG A 750 52.10 -16.46 38.43
C ARG A 750 50.78 -17.11 38.83
N VAL A 751 49.67 -16.38 38.73
CA VAL A 751 48.32 -16.90 39.02
C VAL A 751 47.90 -17.85 37.91
N SER A 752 47.37 -19.03 38.26
CA SER A 752 46.89 -19.99 37.26
C SER A 752 45.61 -19.47 36.59
N THR A 753 45.42 -19.79 35.31
CA THR A 753 44.20 -19.40 34.57
C THR A 753 42.93 -19.90 35.25
N ALA A 754 42.95 -21.10 35.85
CA ALA A 754 41.81 -21.65 36.58
C ALA A 754 41.45 -20.80 37.82
N THR A 755 42.46 -20.34 38.58
CA THR A 755 42.27 -19.46 39.74
C THR A 755 41.79 -18.07 39.32
N LEU A 756 42.34 -17.52 38.23
CA LEU A 756 41.95 -16.22 37.68
C LEU A 756 40.47 -16.23 37.28
N GLN A 757 40.03 -17.27 36.57
CA GLN A 757 38.63 -17.42 36.19
C GLN A 757 37.71 -17.58 37.41
N GLU A 758 38.13 -18.28 38.46
CA GLU A 758 37.35 -18.36 39.70
C GLU A 758 37.21 -17.01 40.39
N VAL A 759 38.29 -16.20 40.44
CA VAL A 759 38.26 -14.84 40.98
C VAL A 759 37.38 -13.93 40.15
N LEU A 760 37.46 -13.98 38.81
CA LEU A 760 36.60 -13.20 37.92
C LEU A 760 35.12 -13.58 38.06
N ARG A 761 34.78 -14.87 38.20
CA ARG A 761 33.39 -15.30 38.47
C ARG A 761 32.83 -14.74 39.78
N LEU A 762 33.69 -14.50 40.77
CA LEU A 762 33.28 -13.90 42.03
C LEU A 762 33.19 -12.37 41.98
N LEU A 763 34.06 -11.72 41.20
CA LEU A 763 34.05 -10.26 41.02
C LEU A 763 32.95 -9.79 40.05
N LEU A 764 32.62 -10.63 39.07
CA LEU A 764 31.67 -10.35 37.99
C LEU A 764 30.59 -11.44 37.89
N PRO A 765 29.78 -11.65 38.95
CA PRO A 765 28.81 -12.75 39.00
C PRO A 765 27.66 -12.62 38.01
N ALA A 766 27.46 -11.43 37.42
CA ALA A 766 26.40 -11.13 36.47
C ALA A 766 26.84 -11.22 34.99
N LEU A 767 28.13 -11.35 34.70
CA LEU A 767 28.62 -11.45 33.32
C LEU A 767 28.45 -12.87 32.76
N PRO A 768 28.08 -13.02 31.47
CA PRO A 768 28.03 -14.31 30.81
C PRO A 768 29.44 -14.93 30.67
N GLU A 769 29.52 -16.26 30.75
CA GLU A 769 30.77 -17.02 30.76
C GLU A 769 31.68 -16.73 29.56
N SER A 770 31.09 -16.46 28.38
CA SER A 770 31.86 -16.09 27.17
C SER A 770 32.62 -14.78 27.33
N GLN A 771 32.04 -13.79 28.01
CA GLN A 771 32.68 -12.50 28.29
C GLN A 771 33.72 -12.64 29.41
N LEU A 772 33.46 -13.48 30.42
CA LEU A 772 34.45 -13.81 31.46
C LEU A 772 35.69 -14.50 30.87
N LEU A 773 35.49 -15.41 29.91
CA LEU A 773 36.58 -16.06 29.18
C LEU A 773 37.38 -15.05 28.34
N SER A 774 36.69 -14.13 27.66
CA SER A 774 37.33 -13.05 26.90
C SER A 774 38.17 -12.14 27.80
N LEU A 775 37.66 -11.76 28.98
CA LEU A 775 38.40 -10.95 29.96
C LEU A 775 39.59 -11.74 30.55
N SER A 776 39.41 -13.03 30.83
CA SER A 776 40.50 -13.91 31.28
C SER A 776 41.62 -14.01 30.22
N ASP A 777 41.26 -14.10 28.94
CA ASP A 777 42.23 -14.17 27.84
C ASP A 777 42.93 -12.81 27.62
N ALA A 778 42.22 -11.68 27.79
CA ALA A 778 42.80 -10.34 27.70
C ALA A 778 43.82 -10.05 28.81
N VAL A 779 43.50 -10.46 30.04
CA VAL A 779 44.41 -10.30 31.20
C VAL A 779 45.52 -11.37 31.18
N CYS A 780 45.33 -12.50 30.49
CA CYS A 780 46.29 -13.61 30.44
C CYS A 780 46.54 -14.11 29.00
N PRO A 781 47.18 -13.30 28.13
CA PRO A 781 47.32 -13.62 26.71
C PRO A 781 48.15 -14.90 26.47
N LYS A 782 47.66 -15.75 25.55
CA LYS A 782 48.23 -17.05 25.17
C LYS A 782 49.55 -16.92 24.39
N HIS A 783 50.62 -16.46 25.03
CA HIS A 783 51.97 -16.55 24.48
C HIS A 783 52.96 -16.99 25.55
N SER A 784 52.91 -18.27 25.93
CA SER A 784 54.06 -19.03 26.44
C SER A 784 53.76 -20.54 26.32
N ALA A 785 53.90 -21.11 25.11
CA ALA A 785 53.80 -22.56 24.92
C ALA A 785 55.08 -23.31 25.37
N GLU A 786 56.02 -22.65 26.04
CA GLU A 786 57.29 -23.24 26.47
C GLU A 786 57.59 -22.96 27.94
N GLN A 787 56.71 -23.34 28.86
CA GLN A 787 57.13 -23.64 30.24
C GLN A 787 56.11 -24.40 31.09
N GLU A 788 55.42 -25.37 30.51
CA GLU A 788 54.72 -26.39 31.31
C GLU A 788 55.60 -27.62 31.44
N HIS A 789 56.57 -27.60 32.36
CA HIS A 789 57.07 -28.77 33.10
C HIS A 789 58.08 -28.33 34.17
N SER A 790 57.59 -27.76 35.28
CA SER A 790 58.28 -27.90 36.56
C SER A 790 57.25 -27.98 37.68
N GLY A 791 57.10 -29.17 38.27
CA GLY A 791 56.28 -29.38 39.45
C GLY A 791 56.80 -28.54 40.62
N PHE A 792 55.97 -27.62 41.10
CA PHE A 792 56.07 -26.99 42.41
C PHE A 792 54.68 -27.05 43.07
N PRO A 793 54.60 -27.19 44.41
CA PRO A 793 53.38 -27.60 45.08
C PRO A 793 52.32 -26.49 45.00
N GLY A 794 51.11 -26.90 44.62
CA GLY A 794 49.93 -26.04 44.66
C GLY A 794 49.56 -25.72 46.09
N ASP A 795 49.45 -24.43 46.42
CA ASP A 795 48.49 -23.91 47.41
C ASP A 795 48.52 -22.37 47.52
N VAL A 796 49.60 -21.70 47.13
CA VAL A 796 49.79 -20.27 47.47
C VAL A 796 48.82 -19.33 46.72
N ASN A 797 48.33 -19.73 45.53
CA ASN A 797 47.37 -18.93 44.76
C ASN A 797 45.90 -19.23 45.12
N ALA A 798 45.60 -20.34 45.79
CA ALA A 798 44.24 -20.72 46.19
C ALA A 798 43.65 -19.80 47.28
N VAL A 799 44.51 -18.99 47.92
CA VAL A 799 44.14 -18.00 48.94
C VAL A 799 43.32 -16.84 48.36
N LEU A 800 43.48 -16.51 47.07
CA LEU A 800 42.78 -15.39 46.41
C LEU A 800 41.26 -15.58 46.37
N PRO A 801 40.71 -16.68 45.77
CA PRO A 801 39.28 -16.93 45.79
C PRO A 801 38.72 -17.03 47.22
N VAL A 802 39.47 -17.60 48.16
CA VAL A 802 39.01 -17.80 49.55
C VAL A 802 38.91 -16.47 50.29
N LYS A 803 39.93 -15.60 50.22
CA LYS A 803 39.88 -14.23 50.77
C LYS A 803 38.73 -13.44 50.15
N LEU A 804 38.60 -13.50 48.82
CA LEU A 804 37.56 -12.78 48.11
C LEU A 804 36.15 -13.27 48.49
N ARG A 805 35.93 -14.58 48.66
CA ARG A 805 34.66 -15.11 49.17
C ARG A 805 34.35 -14.58 50.57
N GLY A 806 35.35 -14.46 51.44
CA GLY A 806 35.22 -13.85 52.77
C GLY A 806 34.86 -12.36 52.70
N ASP A 807 35.57 -11.60 51.86
CA ASP A 807 35.34 -10.16 51.66
C ASP A 807 33.97 -9.88 51.04
N VAL A 808 33.54 -10.68 50.06
CA VAL A 808 32.21 -10.59 49.43
C VAL A 808 31.11 -10.89 50.45
N VAL A 809 31.27 -11.91 51.30
CA VAL A 809 30.32 -12.23 52.37
C VAL A 809 30.24 -11.09 53.39
N GLN A 810 31.37 -10.50 53.78
CA GLN A 810 31.42 -9.39 54.73
C GLN A 810 30.86 -8.08 54.16
N LYS A 811 31.16 -7.78 52.89
CA LYS A 811 30.65 -6.60 52.17
C LYS A 811 29.14 -6.70 51.93
N ASN A 812 28.64 -7.89 51.58
CA ASN A 812 27.20 -8.14 51.42
C ASN A 812 26.46 -8.09 52.77
N ALA A 813 27.06 -8.58 53.87
CA ALA A 813 26.48 -8.44 55.21
C ALA A 813 26.33 -6.97 55.65
N MET A 814 27.20 -6.07 55.19
CA MET A 814 27.12 -4.62 55.47
C MET A 814 26.15 -3.87 54.54
N ASN A 815 26.02 -4.27 53.27
CA ASN A 815 25.15 -3.61 52.28
C ASN A 815 23.66 -3.98 52.40
N VAL A 816 23.32 -5.17 52.92
CA VAL A 816 21.93 -5.62 53.10
C VAL A 816 21.10 -4.70 54.01
N ALA A 817 21.74 -3.92 54.89
CA ALA A 817 21.05 -2.98 55.79
C ALA A 817 20.62 -1.65 55.12
N GLY A 818 21.20 -1.27 53.97
CA GLY A 818 20.89 0.00 53.28
C GLY A 818 20.34 -0.15 51.86
N CYS A 819 20.71 -1.23 51.15
CA CYS A 819 20.45 -1.36 49.72
C CYS A 819 18.99 -1.79 49.38
N ALA A 820 18.29 -2.47 50.30
CA ALA A 820 16.90 -2.88 50.08
C ALA A 820 15.95 -1.68 49.94
N VAL A 821 16.17 -0.63 50.74
CA VAL A 821 15.31 0.58 50.76
C VAL A 821 15.59 1.49 49.56
N GLU A 822 16.85 1.60 49.12
CA GLU A 822 17.20 2.39 47.93
C GLU A 822 16.83 1.68 46.62
N ALA A 823 16.95 0.36 46.55
CA ALA A 823 16.52 -0.43 45.40
C ALA A 823 14.99 -0.37 45.22
N GLU A 824 14.22 -0.44 46.31
CA GLU A 824 12.76 -0.30 46.30
C GLU A 824 12.35 1.13 45.89
N ARG A 825 13.02 2.15 46.41
CA ARG A 825 12.82 3.57 46.04
C ARG A 825 13.18 3.88 44.58
N LEU A 826 14.28 3.32 44.07
CA LEU A 826 14.70 3.46 42.66
C LEU A 826 13.78 2.68 41.73
N GLN A 827 13.30 1.51 42.14
CA GLN A 827 12.32 0.73 41.39
C GLN A 827 10.96 1.42 41.34
N GLU A 828 10.56 2.11 42.41
CA GLU A 828 9.34 2.92 42.47
C GLU A 828 9.48 4.24 41.69
N GLN A 829 10.65 4.89 41.72
CA GLN A 829 10.97 6.00 40.82
C GLN A 829 10.98 5.57 39.35
N ARG A 830 11.55 4.40 39.02
CA ARG A 830 11.56 3.85 37.65
C ARG A 830 10.16 3.47 37.20
N ARG A 831 9.32 2.91 38.08
CA ARG A 831 7.90 2.62 37.82
C ARG A 831 7.10 3.91 37.62
N SER A 832 7.33 4.94 38.42
CA SER A 832 6.72 6.27 38.28
C SER A 832 7.15 7.00 37.01
N LEU A 833 8.42 6.89 36.62
CA LEU A 833 8.94 7.44 35.35
C LEU A 833 8.36 6.70 34.14
N MET A 834 8.24 5.37 34.20
CA MET A 834 7.59 4.60 33.13
C MET A 834 6.09 4.91 33.01
N GLU A 835 5.37 5.14 34.11
CA GLU A 835 3.97 5.61 34.06
C GLU A 835 3.82 7.03 33.48
N LYS A 836 4.83 7.89 33.65
CA LYS A 836 4.82 9.28 33.13
C LYS A 836 5.26 9.41 31.67
N LEU A 837 6.06 8.47 31.18
CA LEU A 837 6.62 8.47 29.82
C LEU A 837 5.76 7.70 28.81
N LEU A 838 4.80 6.88 29.26
CA LEU A 838 3.86 6.18 28.40
C LEU A 838 2.56 7.00 28.27
N PRO A 839 2.07 7.28 27.05
CA PRO A 839 0.73 7.84 26.87
C PRO A 839 -0.30 6.87 27.45
N SER A 840 -1.17 7.36 28.32
CA SER A 840 -2.32 6.61 28.83
C SER A 840 -3.22 6.21 27.66
N SER A 841 -3.00 5.03 27.10
CA SER A 841 -3.94 4.42 26.17
C SER A 841 -5.16 3.95 26.95
N THR A 842 -6.30 4.52 26.60
CA THR A 842 -7.65 4.28 27.11
C THR A 842 -7.90 2.79 27.40
N ARG A 843 -7.97 2.40 28.67
CA ARG A 843 -8.50 1.09 29.09
C ARG A 843 -9.99 1.03 28.78
N LEU A 844 -10.40 0.15 27.86
CA LEU A 844 -11.76 -0.40 27.85
C LEU A 844 -11.89 -1.41 29.00
N PRO A 845 -13.02 -1.43 29.75
CA PRO A 845 -13.16 -2.26 30.94
C PRO A 845 -13.49 -3.71 30.57
N SER A 846 -12.67 -4.67 31.00
CA SER A 846 -13.03 -6.09 31.03
C SER A 846 -13.85 -6.37 32.30
N LYS A 847 -15.09 -6.79 32.13
CA LYS A 847 -15.97 -7.25 33.22
C LYS A 847 -15.42 -8.52 33.88
N ASP A 848 -15.42 -8.50 35.21
CA ASP A 848 -15.23 -9.63 36.10
C ASP A 848 -16.26 -10.74 35.86
N THR A 849 -15.81 -11.99 35.95
CA THR A 849 -16.60 -13.10 36.49
C THR A 849 -15.64 -14.10 37.16
N GLU A 850 -15.69 -14.14 38.49
CA GLU A 850 -15.16 -15.19 39.39
C GLU A 850 -15.78 -16.56 39.00
N ALA A 851 -15.23 -17.77 39.18
CA ALA A 851 -14.41 -18.41 40.22
C ALA A 851 -14.01 -19.84 39.68
N PRO A 852 -13.59 -20.84 40.49
CA PRO A 852 -12.34 -20.95 41.24
C PRO A 852 -11.52 -22.23 40.91
N LEU A 853 -10.33 -22.27 41.53
CA LEU A 853 -9.35 -23.35 41.65
C LEU A 853 -9.91 -24.77 41.88
N THR A 854 -9.31 -25.76 41.21
CA THR A 854 -9.08 -27.10 41.77
C THR A 854 -7.72 -27.67 41.32
N GLU A 855 -7.05 -28.29 42.29
CA GLU A 855 -5.72 -28.88 42.29
C GLU A 855 -5.47 -29.98 41.24
N GLY A 856 -4.22 -30.13 40.81
CA GLY A 856 -3.74 -31.30 40.07
C GLY A 856 -2.23 -31.34 39.93
N LYS A 857 -1.56 -32.04 40.85
CA LYS A 857 -0.11 -32.27 40.92
C LYS A 857 0.49 -32.92 39.66
N GLY A 858 1.64 -32.38 39.22
CA GLY A 858 2.86 -33.15 38.97
C GLY A 858 3.19 -33.53 37.51
N LYS A 859 4.29 -32.98 36.97
CA LYS A 859 5.62 -33.65 36.85
C LYS A 859 6.56 -32.84 35.94
N GLN A 860 7.85 -32.92 36.29
CA GLN A 860 9.02 -32.33 35.68
C GLN A 860 9.18 -32.59 34.17
N GLY A 861 9.87 -31.68 33.46
CA GLY A 861 10.91 -32.10 32.51
C GLY A 861 11.05 -31.31 31.20
N ARG A 862 12.06 -30.42 31.18
CA ARG A 862 13.08 -30.26 30.11
C ARG A 862 12.79 -29.38 28.87
N LEU A 863 13.46 -28.22 28.90
CA LEU A 863 14.28 -27.55 27.88
C LEU A 863 14.09 -27.85 26.37
N LEU A 864 13.88 -26.73 25.67
CA LEU A 864 14.23 -26.35 24.30
C LEU A 864 15.37 -27.15 23.64
N LYS A 865 15.15 -27.50 22.36
CA LYS A 865 16.21 -27.61 21.35
C LYS A 865 15.75 -26.93 20.05
N THR A 866 16.58 -26.00 19.60
CA THR A 866 16.63 -25.37 18.29
C THR A 866 16.96 -26.39 17.18
N PRO A 867 16.49 -26.21 15.94
CA PRO A 867 16.88 -27.05 14.80
C PRO A 867 18.24 -26.62 14.21
N PRO A 868 19.02 -27.55 13.61
CA PRO A 868 20.33 -27.29 13.00
C PRO A 868 20.22 -26.77 11.55
N PRO A 869 21.30 -26.19 10.98
CA PRO A 869 21.31 -25.61 9.64
C PRO A 869 21.40 -26.67 8.53
N PRO A 870 20.95 -26.38 7.30
CA PRO A 870 21.01 -27.32 6.18
C PRO A 870 22.39 -27.35 5.50
N PRO A 871 22.73 -28.45 4.81
CA PRO A 871 24.08 -28.68 4.26
C PRO A 871 24.30 -28.00 2.91
N GLU A 872 25.54 -27.54 2.72
CA GLU A 872 26.11 -27.07 1.46
C GLU A 872 26.06 -28.18 0.38
N HIS A 873 25.49 -27.87 -0.78
CA HIS A 873 25.72 -28.63 -2.01
C HIS A 873 26.24 -27.67 -3.07
N GLN A 874 27.53 -27.84 -3.38
CA GLN A 874 28.18 -27.28 -4.55
C GLN A 874 27.63 -27.96 -5.81
N GLN A 875 26.96 -27.21 -6.68
CA GLN A 875 26.84 -27.56 -8.09
C GLN A 875 27.17 -26.33 -8.93
N GLN A 876 28.33 -26.42 -9.60
CA GLN A 876 28.72 -25.54 -10.69
C GLN A 876 27.66 -25.60 -11.79
N VAL A 877 26.96 -24.49 -12.01
CA VAL A 877 26.22 -24.23 -13.24
C VAL A 877 26.91 -23.08 -13.96
N LYS A 878 27.27 -23.37 -15.20
CA LYS A 878 28.05 -22.56 -16.15
C LYS A 878 27.29 -21.26 -16.45
N LEU A 879 27.97 -20.12 -16.29
CA LEU A 879 27.46 -18.81 -16.71
C LEU A 879 27.16 -18.81 -18.22
N THR A 880 25.92 -18.54 -18.57
CA THR A 880 25.54 -17.89 -19.83
C THR A 880 24.59 -16.75 -19.49
N SER A 881 24.94 -15.56 -19.95
CA SER A 881 24.19 -14.31 -19.85
C SER A 881 22.71 -14.49 -20.18
N ALA A 882 21.84 -14.25 -19.20
CA ALA A 882 20.41 -14.08 -19.39
C ALA A 882 20.01 -12.77 -18.69
N GLU A 883 20.08 -11.68 -19.45
CA GLU A 883 19.30 -10.48 -19.17
C GLU A 883 17.82 -10.82 -19.39
N GLU A 884 16.94 -10.11 -18.66
CA GLU A 884 15.48 -10.19 -18.67
C GLU A 884 14.86 -11.23 -17.70
N LEU A 885 14.50 -10.76 -16.50
CA LEU A 885 13.53 -11.42 -15.64
C LEU A 885 12.11 -11.02 -16.06
N ASP A 886 11.31 -12.02 -16.41
CA ASP A 886 9.91 -11.87 -16.78
C ASP A 886 9.05 -11.26 -15.66
N SER A 887 8.34 -10.20 -16.04
CA SER A 887 7.41 -9.39 -15.24
C SER A 887 5.98 -9.97 -15.20
N ALA A 888 5.72 -11.13 -15.79
CA ALA A 888 4.39 -11.73 -15.82
C ALA A 888 4.16 -12.68 -14.64
N ALA A 889 3.97 -12.12 -13.44
CA ALA A 889 3.19 -12.79 -12.41
C ALA A 889 1.84 -12.06 -12.37
N GLU A 890 0.84 -12.66 -13.00
CA GLU A 890 -0.47 -12.11 -13.28
C GLU A 890 -1.04 -11.33 -12.08
N GLU A 891 -1.30 -10.04 -12.30
CA GLU A 891 -2.03 -9.17 -11.39
C GLU A 891 -3.50 -9.57 -11.37
N ARG A 892 -3.78 -10.68 -10.68
CA ARG A 892 -5.10 -11.26 -10.71
C ARG A 892 -6.00 -10.57 -9.70
N LEU A 893 -7.01 -9.87 -10.21
CA LEU A 893 -8.10 -9.30 -9.43
C LEU A 893 -9.15 -10.36 -9.11
N PHE A 894 -9.82 -10.17 -7.98
CA PHE A 894 -11.03 -10.90 -7.67
C PHE A 894 -12.16 -10.35 -8.53
N VAL A 895 -12.91 -11.20 -9.20
CA VAL A 895 -14.10 -10.77 -9.97
C VAL A 895 -15.25 -11.72 -9.69
N PHE A 896 -16.39 -11.15 -9.31
CA PHE A 896 -17.67 -11.85 -9.33
C PHE A 896 -18.22 -11.82 -10.76
N ARG A 897 -18.49 -13.00 -11.33
CA ARG A 897 -19.18 -13.11 -12.63
C ARG A 897 -20.67 -13.33 -12.37
N ASP A 898 -21.51 -12.53 -13.00
CA ASP A 898 -22.92 -12.88 -13.13
C ASP A 898 -23.07 -14.09 -14.07
N PRO A 899 -23.96 -15.05 -13.76
CA PRO A 899 -24.26 -16.14 -14.68
C PRO A 899 -24.86 -15.56 -15.97
N PRO A 900 -24.52 -16.10 -17.16
CA PRO A 900 -25.13 -15.65 -18.42
C PRO A 900 -26.64 -15.82 -18.34
N GLU A 901 -27.38 -14.77 -18.72
CA GLU A 901 -28.83 -14.85 -18.85
C GLU A 901 -29.15 -15.91 -19.91
N ALA A 902 -29.77 -17.01 -19.49
CA ALA A 902 -30.34 -17.96 -20.43
C ALA A 902 -31.55 -17.29 -21.09
N ASP A 903 -31.52 -17.20 -22.42
CA ASP A 903 -32.59 -16.70 -23.28
C ASP A 903 -33.98 -17.01 -22.71
N ARG A 904 -34.68 -15.97 -22.29
CA ARG A 904 -36.09 -16.04 -21.90
C ARG A 904 -36.92 -15.95 -23.16
N ASP A 905 -37.33 -17.10 -23.68
CA ASP A 905 -38.46 -17.16 -24.59
C ASP A 905 -39.55 -18.14 -24.13
N GLN A 906 -40.76 -17.57 -24.10
CA GLN A 906 -42.09 -18.18 -24.07
C GLN A 906 -42.65 -18.70 -22.73
N ALA A 907 -43.78 -18.08 -22.36
CA ALA A 907 -44.68 -18.45 -21.29
C ALA A 907 -45.25 -19.86 -21.48
N GLN A 908 -45.13 -20.72 -20.46
CA GLN A 908 -46.08 -21.80 -20.17
C GLN A 908 -45.92 -22.30 -18.71
N ILE A 909 -47.02 -22.15 -17.94
CA ILE A 909 -47.53 -22.87 -16.74
C ILE A 909 -46.54 -23.76 -15.94
N PRO A 910 -46.47 -23.64 -14.59
CA PRO A 910 -45.42 -24.24 -13.78
C PRO A 910 -45.52 -25.77 -13.68
N LYS A 911 -44.46 -26.48 -14.08
CA LYS A 911 -44.25 -27.89 -13.72
C LYS A 911 -43.14 -27.98 -12.66
N ARG A 912 -43.43 -28.78 -11.63
CA ARG A 912 -42.69 -29.08 -10.38
C ARG A 912 -41.16 -28.86 -10.41
N PRO A 913 -40.56 -28.37 -9.31
CA PRO A 913 -39.14 -28.04 -9.25
C PRO A 913 -38.29 -29.31 -9.47
N LYS A 914 -37.57 -29.36 -10.60
CA LYS A 914 -36.39 -30.22 -10.70
C LYS A 914 -35.36 -29.66 -9.73
N LYS A 915 -34.91 -30.47 -8.77
CA LYS A 915 -33.75 -30.19 -7.92
C LYS A 915 -32.58 -29.78 -8.82
N ARG A 916 -32.26 -28.49 -8.90
CA ARG A 916 -31.00 -28.00 -9.45
C ARG A 916 -29.90 -28.47 -8.50
N ASN A 917 -29.04 -29.35 -8.98
CA ASN A 917 -27.98 -29.95 -8.16
C ASN A 917 -26.95 -28.89 -7.75
N PHE A 918 -26.70 -28.85 -6.43
CA PHE A 918 -25.88 -27.94 -5.63
C PHE A 918 -24.35 -27.96 -5.89
N LEU A 919 -23.91 -28.38 -7.08
CA LEU A 919 -22.48 -28.65 -7.35
C LEU A 919 -21.81 -27.71 -8.37
N ASN A 920 -22.54 -26.86 -9.09
CA ASN A 920 -21.94 -25.98 -10.10
C ASN A 920 -21.55 -24.58 -9.60
N LEU A 921 -21.83 -24.24 -8.33
CA LEU A 921 -21.38 -23.00 -7.68
C LEU A 921 -20.07 -23.16 -6.87
N LYS A 922 -19.55 -24.39 -6.72
CA LYS A 922 -18.46 -24.69 -5.78
C LYS A 922 -17.04 -24.51 -6.32
N LYS A 923 -16.85 -24.06 -7.57
CA LYS A 923 -15.51 -24.00 -8.19
C LYS A 923 -15.11 -22.65 -8.80
N SER A 924 -15.95 -21.60 -8.76
CA SER A 924 -15.65 -20.35 -9.49
C SER A 924 -16.23 -19.07 -8.87
N SER A 925 -16.59 -19.07 -7.59
CA SER A 925 -17.32 -17.94 -6.98
C SER A 925 -16.55 -16.63 -7.01
N VAL A 926 -15.23 -16.73 -6.83
CA VAL A 926 -14.25 -15.65 -7.01
C VAL A 926 -13.00 -16.36 -7.52
N ALA A 927 -12.62 -16.11 -8.77
CA ALA A 927 -11.34 -16.56 -9.30
C ALA A 927 -10.47 -15.34 -9.52
N PRO A 928 -9.16 -15.43 -9.25
CA PRO A 928 -8.19 -14.48 -9.79
C PRO A 928 -8.41 -14.43 -11.32
N ALA A 929 -8.88 -13.32 -11.87
CA ALA A 929 -9.33 -13.29 -13.25
C ALA A 929 -8.15 -13.17 -14.23
N ASP A 930 -7.84 -14.27 -14.92
CA ASP A 930 -7.13 -14.22 -16.19
C ASP A 930 -8.17 -13.78 -17.23
N PHE A 931 -8.20 -12.47 -17.55
CA PHE A 931 -9.00 -11.96 -18.65
C PHE A 931 -8.21 -12.14 -19.96
N PRO A 932 -8.75 -12.84 -20.97
CA PRO A 932 -8.13 -12.92 -22.29
C PRO A 932 -8.07 -11.56 -22.98
#